data_AF-A0A8H4CPI5-F1
#
_entry.id   AF-A0A8H4CPI5-F1
#
_cell.length_a   1.000
_cell.length_b   1.000
_cell.length_c   1.000
_cell.angle_alpha   90.00
_cell.angle_beta   90.00
_cell.angle_gamma   90.00
#
_symmetry.space_group_name_H-M   'P 1'
#
loop_
_entity.id
_entity.type
_entity.pdbx_description
1 polymer ?
#
loop_
_entity_poly.entity_id
_entity_poly.type
_entity_poly.pdbx_seq_one_letter_code
_entity_poly.pdbx_strand_id
1 'polypeptide(L)'
;MALSFERAENIDAFRTSVSTSSTASLTDSVREYRLLHGRTYSQKTEYWAPNDNKQTEALDFNHFWQLDYFGGRLTLAPIGDNPHHVLDVGTGTGIWAIDFADTYPSAEVIGVDISPIQPSWVPPNVKFQIDDYELDWTFRENFFDLVHIRNLEAAVADWPKLYSQAFTHTKPGGYVEVKQIDIKTRSQTIELTDDHIFSRWYKNISEATEKIGKSVKNVDDHGLAKGVKDAGFVVEEEKVYRIPIGGWGKDATLRELGALNLEFNDQSLEGFGLYLLKEVLGWEYVEVMVFVSEMRKALRDPTNQAYYNLIYPQSTVSLTESIMQYREIHGRTYTQRSEYWGPNDERQSEALDFNHFWTTDFFEGKLFHAPIDDHPQRILDMGTGTGIWAIDMADQYPSAEVTGVDLSPIQSTWVPPNLKFQIDDFNQEWTWPKDHFDYIHGRNLEACFTDLPTTMKEAYNHTKPGGYIEFLEFESQARSQVAELPEEHIYRTCYTALITAANTLGKPGENVRTGALQRALEQAGYVDLVHHRWKIPIGGWCADPKLKQLGWIILDFLSDSLEGFGLYLLKEVAGFSYEKCQVMFSEYRAAMRDPRLQSFYYMHVIYARKPDVSKEKKPAPSAATPTRDTPPGVRKRFTSPCSTSTCSSWMSANSVYTSSTASLTESIREYREIHGRTYTQKTEYWGPNDEKQNDALDFNHYWMTDFFDGKLSLAPIGDSPQRVLDLGTGTGIWAIDFADKYPSAEVVGTDLSPTQPSWVPPNVKFLIDDFEQKWIGWPKDHFDYIHARNLEACFKDVPAFCKEAYDHTKPGGWFEIIEFDTRGRSQNLDLDEDHIFNKWYCWICEGQEKMGKPQGNVSSGRFKKALLDVGYTELVEKKWKIPIGAWPAKADLKRLGQCNLEFMEMSIEGFMLYILKEVLGFSSAEVHVTISEVRAAFRDSKIQPYYYMNAMYARKPLKAEKTEA
;
A
#
# COMPACT_ATOMS: atom_id res chain seq x y z
N MET A 1 -30.73 20.90 -40.89
CA MET A 1 -29.81 21.95 -41.37
C MET A 1 -28.83 22.19 -40.23
N ALA A 2 -27.55 21.90 -40.48
CA ALA A 2 -26.35 22.06 -39.67
C ALA A 2 -26.49 22.34 -38.15
N LEU A 3 -25.97 21.41 -37.34
CA LEU A 3 -24.92 21.66 -36.35
C LEU A 3 -24.39 20.28 -35.88
N SER A 4 -23.20 19.95 -36.39
CA SER A 4 -22.45 18.72 -36.19
C SER A 4 -21.04 19.13 -35.73
N PHE A 5 -20.41 18.28 -34.91
CA PHE A 5 -19.01 18.35 -34.45
C PHE A 5 -18.72 19.37 -33.34
N GLU A 6 -18.96 18.96 -32.08
CA GLU A 6 -18.30 19.50 -30.88
C GLU A 6 -18.61 18.53 -29.70
N ARG A 7 -18.04 17.32 -29.73
CA ARG A 7 -18.10 16.41 -28.56
C ARG A 7 -16.94 15.40 -28.46
N ALA A 8 -15.90 15.58 -29.27
CA ALA A 8 -14.71 14.73 -29.25
C ALA A 8 -13.53 15.33 -28.45
N GLU A 9 -13.62 16.58 -27.98
CA GLU A 9 -12.49 17.28 -27.35
C GLU A 9 -12.48 17.25 -25.81
N ASN A 10 -13.54 16.77 -25.14
CA ASN A 10 -13.59 16.71 -23.67
C ASN A 10 -13.10 15.38 -23.06
N ILE A 11 -12.57 14.46 -23.88
CA ILE A 11 -12.02 13.17 -23.40
C ILE A 11 -10.49 13.20 -23.30
N ASP A 12 -9.81 14.07 -24.04
CA ASP A 12 -8.34 14.24 -23.92
C ASP A 12 -7.94 15.05 -22.67
N ALA A 13 -8.84 15.85 -22.11
CA ALA A 13 -8.58 16.67 -20.93
C ALA A 13 -8.46 15.85 -19.62
N PHE A 14 -9.01 14.64 -19.55
CA PHE A 14 -8.83 13.73 -18.40
C PHE A 14 -7.57 12.86 -18.52
N ARG A 15 -6.89 12.87 -19.68
CA ARG A 15 -5.61 12.18 -19.92
C ARG A 15 -4.37 13.07 -19.71
N THR A 16 -4.53 14.39 -19.50
CA THR A 16 -3.40 15.34 -19.54
C THR A 16 -3.19 16.19 -18.28
N SER A 17 -3.80 15.86 -17.14
CA SER A 17 -3.36 16.41 -15.85
C SER A 17 -2.81 15.31 -14.96
N VAL A 18 -1.52 15.46 -14.61
CA VAL A 18 -0.64 14.54 -13.85
C VAL A 18 0.15 13.53 -14.70
N SER A 19 1.13 14.02 -15.46
CA SER A 19 2.56 13.67 -15.26
C SER A 19 3.42 14.52 -16.21
N THR A 20 4.37 15.28 -15.67
CA THR A 20 5.57 15.67 -16.41
C THR A 20 6.68 14.71 -16.00
N SER A 21 6.71 13.56 -16.67
CA SER A 21 7.87 12.70 -16.89
C SER A 21 7.46 11.73 -18.00
N SER A 22 8.22 11.68 -19.08
CA SER A 22 7.83 11.07 -20.36
C SER A 22 7.65 9.54 -20.28
N THR A 23 6.42 9.08 -20.05
CA THR A 23 5.96 7.73 -20.46
C THR A 23 4.92 7.91 -21.57
N ALA A 24 5.38 7.85 -22.82
CA ALA A 24 4.51 7.93 -23.98
C ALA A 24 3.53 6.75 -23.99
N SER A 25 2.26 7.02 -24.32
CA SER A 25 1.26 5.98 -24.61
C SER A 25 1.77 5.01 -25.67
N LEU A 26 1.64 3.70 -25.44
CA LEU A 26 2.06 2.64 -26.36
C LEU A 26 1.48 2.86 -27.77
N THR A 27 2.35 2.98 -28.77
CA THR A 27 1.95 2.95 -30.18
C THR A 27 1.65 1.52 -30.61
N ASP A 28 0.77 1.30 -31.59
CA ASP A 28 0.44 -0.05 -32.10
C ASP A 28 1.69 -0.84 -32.52
N SER A 29 2.74 -0.15 -32.98
CA SER A 29 4.05 -0.72 -33.32
C SER A 29 4.81 -1.35 -32.14
N VAL A 30 4.53 -0.98 -30.89
CA VAL A 30 5.16 -1.57 -29.69
C VAL A 30 4.55 -2.94 -29.35
N ARG A 31 3.35 -3.24 -29.87
CA ARG A 31 2.65 -4.53 -29.70
C ARG A 31 2.86 -5.50 -30.85
N GLU A 32 3.71 -5.16 -31.82
CA GLU A 32 4.03 -6.07 -32.92
C GLU A 32 4.98 -7.17 -32.43
N TYR A 33 4.58 -8.44 -32.60
CA TYR A 33 5.37 -9.62 -32.23
C TYR A 33 5.91 -10.35 -33.47
N ARG A 34 7.03 -11.06 -33.32
CA ARG A 34 7.51 -12.00 -34.34
C ARG A 34 6.62 -13.24 -34.27
N LEU A 35 5.97 -13.61 -35.37
CA LEU A 35 5.23 -14.86 -35.47
C LEU A 35 6.14 -15.94 -36.07
N LEU A 36 6.63 -16.85 -35.25
CA LEU A 36 7.49 -17.96 -35.67
C LEU A 36 6.79 -19.27 -35.33
N HIS A 37 6.55 -20.11 -36.34
CA HIS A 37 5.96 -21.44 -36.18
C HIS A 37 4.65 -21.47 -35.37
N GLY A 38 3.83 -20.41 -35.47
CA GLY A 38 2.56 -20.29 -34.77
C GLY A 38 2.64 -19.78 -33.33
N ARG A 39 3.83 -19.39 -32.86
CA ARG A 39 4.08 -18.78 -31.55
C ARG A 39 4.52 -17.32 -31.71
N THR A 40 4.22 -16.47 -30.74
CA THR A 40 4.66 -15.06 -30.76
C THR A 40 5.89 -14.84 -29.90
N TYR A 41 6.79 -13.97 -30.34
CA TYR A 41 8.04 -13.61 -29.65
C TYR A 41 8.27 -12.09 -29.69
N SER A 42 9.05 -11.56 -28.74
CA SER A 42 9.42 -10.13 -28.72
C SER A 42 10.12 -9.73 -30.03
N GLN A 43 9.77 -8.58 -30.61
CA GLN A 43 10.43 -8.03 -31.81
C GLN A 43 11.68 -7.20 -31.50
N LYS A 44 11.79 -6.66 -30.28
CA LYS A 44 12.84 -5.69 -29.92
C LYS A 44 14.18 -6.33 -29.61
N THR A 45 14.15 -7.56 -29.10
CA THR A 45 15.34 -8.30 -28.68
C THR A 45 15.28 -9.72 -29.23
N GLU A 46 16.44 -10.35 -29.43
CA GLU A 46 16.53 -11.77 -29.80
C GLU A 46 16.24 -12.69 -28.60
N TYR A 47 15.14 -12.45 -27.90
CA TYR A 47 14.66 -13.32 -26.83
C TYR A 47 14.03 -14.59 -27.41
N TRP A 48 14.35 -15.73 -26.80
CA TRP A 48 14.05 -17.06 -27.34
C TRP A 48 12.71 -17.63 -26.86
N ALA A 49 12.16 -17.16 -25.74
CA ALA A 49 10.92 -17.70 -25.19
C ALA A 49 9.69 -16.98 -25.79
N PRO A 50 8.59 -17.71 -26.04
CA PRO A 50 7.37 -17.11 -26.59
C PRO A 50 6.67 -16.20 -25.57
N ASN A 51 5.79 -15.32 -26.05
CA ASN A 51 5.01 -14.39 -25.23
C ASN A 51 3.50 -14.42 -25.56
N ASP A 52 3.05 -15.52 -26.15
CA ASP A 52 1.62 -15.79 -26.41
C ASP A 52 0.88 -16.27 -25.16
N ASN A 53 -0.46 -16.29 -25.24
CA ASN A 53 -1.35 -16.71 -24.15
C ASN A 53 -0.99 -18.08 -23.56
N LYS A 54 -0.54 -19.01 -24.40
CA LYS A 54 -0.11 -20.34 -23.94
C LYS A 54 1.11 -20.24 -23.02
N GLN A 55 2.04 -19.33 -23.30
CA GLN A 55 3.17 -19.10 -22.40
C GLN A 55 2.77 -18.31 -21.15
N THR A 56 1.89 -17.32 -21.26
CA THR A 56 1.44 -16.55 -20.09
C THR A 56 0.71 -17.44 -19.08
N GLU A 57 -0.18 -18.32 -19.54
CA GLU A 57 -0.87 -19.31 -18.68
C GLU A 57 0.12 -20.24 -17.98
N ALA A 58 1.16 -20.68 -18.69
CA ALA A 58 2.21 -21.49 -18.07
C ALA A 58 2.97 -20.73 -16.97
N LEU A 59 3.26 -19.44 -17.17
CA LEU A 59 3.92 -18.61 -16.16
C LEU A 59 3.06 -18.43 -14.89
N ASP A 60 1.73 -18.44 -15.02
CA ASP A 60 0.84 -18.39 -13.85
C ASP A 60 0.91 -19.69 -13.04
N PHE A 61 0.90 -20.87 -13.71
CA PHE A 61 1.17 -22.15 -13.02
C PHE A 61 2.53 -22.15 -12.32
N ASN A 62 3.53 -21.52 -12.94
CA ASN A 62 4.85 -21.36 -12.34
C ASN A 62 4.81 -20.50 -11.07
N HIS A 63 4.06 -19.40 -11.08
CA HIS A 63 3.84 -18.58 -9.90
C HIS A 63 3.14 -19.41 -8.79
N PHE A 64 2.03 -20.07 -9.10
CA PHE A 64 1.22 -20.78 -8.10
C PHE A 64 1.99 -21.90 -7.39
N TRP A 65 2.71 -22.75 -8.13
CA TRP A 65 3.44 -23.83 -7.46
C TRP A 65 4.56 -23.29 -6.56
N GLN A 66 5.21 -22.17 -6.93
CA GLN A 66 6.23 -21.54 -6.09
C GLN A 66 5.61 -20.97 -4.81
N LEU A 67 4.47 -20.30 -4.93
CA LEU A 67 3.75 -19.75 -3.78
C LEU A 67 3.34 -20.87 -2.80
N ASP A 68 2.78 -21.96 -3.31
CA ASP A 68 2.42 -23.15 -2.53
C ASP A 68 3.66 -23.78 -1.86
N TYR A 69 4.77 -23.92 -2.60
CA TYR A 69 6.00 -24.52 -2.10
C TYR A 69 6.59 -23.74 -0.91
N PHE A 70 6.48 -22.40 -0.94
CA PHE A 70 7.01 -21.53 0.10
C PHE A 70 5.98 -21.14 1.16
N GLY A 71 4.81 -21.79 1.16
CA GLY A 71 3.77 -21.63 2.17
C GLY A 71 3.07 -20.28 2.11
N GLY A 72 2.75 -19.80 0.90
CA GLY A 72 2.08 -18.52 0.68
C GLY A 72 3.01 -17.30 0.68
N ARG A 73 4.33 -17.49 0.86
CA ARG A 73 5.28 -16.39 0.91
C ARG A 73 5.77 -16.00 -0.47
N LEU A 74 5.52 -14.75 -0.87
CA LEU A 74 5.99 -14.16 -2.13
C LEU A 74 7.50 -13.89 -2.13
N THR A 75 8.08 -13.64 -0.95
CA THR A 75 9.51 -13.39 -0.74
C THR A 75 10.03 -14.23 0.44
N LEU A 76 11.28 -14.67 0.35
CA LEU A 76 12.01 -15.33 1.44
C LEU A 76 13.01 -14.40 2.12
N ALA A 77 13.30 -13.25 1.51
CA ALA A 77 14.11 -12.20 2.10
C ALA A 77 13.39 -11.56 3.31
N PRO A 78 14.10 -11.30 4.43
CA PRO A 78 13.52 -10.72 5.64
C PRO A 78 13.35 -9.20 5.49
N ILE A 79 12.46 -8.78 4.59
CA ILE A 79 12.25 -7.37 4.22
C ILE A 79 11.37 -6.57 5.20
N GLY A 80 10.88 -7.22 6.27
CA GLY A 80 9.92 -6.62 7.22
C GLY A 80 8.51 -6.48 6.63
N ASP A 81 7.63 -5.83 7.38
CA ASP A 81 6.20 -5.75 7.04
C ASP A 81 5.84 -4.49 6.22
N ASN A 82 6.80 -3.60 5.96
CA ASN A 82 6.55 -2.29 5.34
C ASN A 82 7.63 -1.91 4.29
N PRO A 83 7.86 -2.72 3.24
CA PRO A 83 8.71 -2.33 2.13
C PRO A 83 8.08 -1.16 1.34
N HIS A 84 8.90 -0.28 0.75
CA HIS A 84 8.43 0.92 0.05
C HIS A 84 8.72 0.93 -1.45
N HIS A 85 9.87 0.42 -1.88
CA HIS A 85 10.27 0.41 -3.29
C HIS A 85 10.77 -0.97 -3.66
N VAL A 86 10.07 -1.63 -4.57
CA VAL A 86 10.39 -3.00 -5.00
C VAL A 86 10.52 -3.05 -6.51
N LEU A 87 11.57 -3.71 -6.99
CA LEU A 87 11.80 -3.95 -8.41
C LEU A 87 11.61 -5.44 -8.71
N ASP A 88 10.73 -5.79 -9.64
CA ASP A 88 10.57 -7.14 -10.17
C ASP A 88 11.18 -7.21 -11.58
N VAL A 89 12.34 -7.86 -11.70
CA VAL A 89 13.14 -7.91 -12.93
C VAL A 89 12.73 -9.11 -13.77
N GLY A 90 12.27 -8.85 -14.99
CA GLY A 90 11.70 -9.88 -15.86
C GLY A 90 10.34 -10.34 -15.34
N THR A 91 9.45 -9.36 -15.11
CA THR A 91 8.18 -9.56 -14.38
C THR A 91 7.20 -10.50 -15.09
N GLY A 92 7.40 -10.80 -16.38
CA GLY A 92 6.56 -11.74 -17.13
C GLY A 92 5.10 -11.25 -17.19
N THR A 93 4.15 -12.05 -16.71
CA THR A 93 2.73 -11.66 -16.64
C THR A 93 2.46 -10.54 -15.63
N GLY A 94 3.42 -10.24 -14.74
CA GLY A 94 3.26 -9.26 -13.67
C GLY A 94 2.58 -9.81 -12.42
N ILE A 95 2.16 -11.08 -12.42
CA ILE A 95 1.38 -11.69 -11.32
C ILE A 95 2.09 -11.60 -9.96
N TRP A 96 3.40 -11.81 -9.92
CA TRP A 96 4.15 -11.65 -8.66
C TRP A 96 4.19 -10.20 -8.18
N ALA A 97 4.42 -9.24 -9.08
CA ALA A 97 4.43 -7.83 -8.73
C ALA A 97 3.08 -7.34 -8.20
N ILE A 98 1.98 -7.85 -8.79
CA ILE A 98 0.60 -7.59 -8.36
C ILE A 98 0.35 -8.19 -6.97
N ASP A 99 0.59 -9.50 -6.80
CA ASP A 99 0.35 -10.15 -5.52
C ASP A 99 1.24 -9.56 -4.40
N PHE A 100 2.46 -9.14 -4.74
CA PHE A 100 3.36 -8.47 -3.81
C PHE A 100 2.84 -7.08 -3.40
N ALA A 101 2.35 -6.30 -4.35
CA ALA A 101 1.77 -4.99 -4.11
C ALA A 101 0.47 -5.07 -3.29
N ASP A 102 -0.35 -6.09 -3.52
CA ASP A 102 -1.56 -6.37 -2.74
C ASP A 102 -1.19 -6.76 -1.30
N THR A 103 -0.13 -7.57 -1.13
CA THR A 103 0.37 -8.00 0.19
C THR A 103 0.99 -6.84 0.97
N TYR A 104 1.69 -5.93 0.28
CA TYR A 104 2.36 -4.78 0.87
C TYR A 104 1.86 -3.47 0.23
N PRO A 105 0.71 -2.92 0.67
CA PRO A 105 0.16 -1.68 0.13
C PRO A 105 1.09 -0.46 0.27
N SER A 106 2.07 -0.54 1.17
CA SER A 106 3.14 0.45 1.35
C SER A 106 4.17 0.49 0.22
N ALA A 107 4.26 -0.60 -0.55
CA ALA A 107 5.28 -0.80 -1.56
C ALA A 107 4.83 -0.27 -2.92
N GLU A 108 5.60 0.65 -3.50
CA GLU A 108 5.61 0.89 -4.93
C GLU A 108 6.41 -0.22 -5.62
N VAL A 109 5.74 -1.04 -6.41
CA VAL A 109 6.33 -2.16 -7.14
C VAL A 109 6.49 -1.79 -8.61
N ILE A 110 7.73 -1.81 -9.09
CA ILE A 110 8.06 -1.60 -10.51
C ILE A 110 8.36 -2.96 -11.12
N GLY A 111 7.55 -3.42 -12.06
CA GLY A 111 7.82 -4.60 -12.86
C GLY A 111 8.43 -4.24 -14.21
N VAL A 112 9.55 -4.84 -14.57
CA VAL A 112 10.24 -4.59 -15.85
C VAL A 112 10.20 -5.84 -16.71
N ASP A 113 9.75 -5.71 -17.96
CA ASP A 113 9.80 -6.80 -18.95
C ASP A 113 9.95 -6.25 -20.37
N ILE A 114 10.62 -6.99 -21.26
CA ILE A 114 10.76 -6.63 -22.68
C ILE A 114 9.46 -6.79 -23.48
N SER A 115 8.50 -7.57 -22.98
CA SER A 115 7.22 -7.86 -23.62
C SER A 115 6.06 -7.20 -22.86
N PRO A 116 5.18 -6.44 -23.54
CA PRO A 116 3.97 -5.88 -22.92
C PRO A 116 2.85 -6.91 -22.80
N ILE A 117 3.04 -7.93 -21.96
CA ILE A 117 2.07 -9.02 -21.72
C ILE A 117 1.34 -8.89 -20.38
N GLN A 118 1.60 -7.80 -19.65
CA GLN A 118 1.01 -7.51 -18.35
C GLN A 118 -0.43 -7.01 -18.50
N PRO A 119 -1.31 -7.23 -17.50
CA PRO A 119 -2.68 -6.75 -17.55
C PRO A 119 -2.73 -5.22 -17.64
N SER A 120 -3.78 -4.71 -18.28
CA SER A 120 -4.00 -3.26 -18.40
C SER A 120 -4.44 -2.59 -17.11
N TRP A 121 -4.98 -3.38 -16.18
CA TRP A 121 -5.48 -2.94 -14.90
C TRP A 121 -4.65 -3.61 -13.80
N VAL A 122 -4.09 -2.80 -12.90
CA VAL A 122 -3.14 -3.19 -11.85
C VAL A 122 -3.39 -2.35 -10.60
N PRO A 123 -2.99 -2.81 -9.41
CA PRO A 123 -3.04 -2.01 -8.19
C PRO A 123 -2.36 -0.64 -8.38
N PRO A 124 -2.82 0.43 -7.70
CA PRO A 124 -2.32 1.79 -7.90
C PRO A 124 -0.82 1.95 -7.56
N ASN A 125 -0.29 1.05 -6.75
CA ASN A 125 1.11 0.96 -6.34
C ASN A 125 1.96 0.04 -7.25
N VAL A 126 1.43 -0.48 -8.37
CA VAL A 126 2.18 -1.24 -9.38
C VAL A 126 2.42 -0.41 -10.63
N LYS A 127 3.64 -0.43 -11.15
CA LYS A 127 4.00 0.18 -12.43
C LYS A 127 4.77 -0.80 -13.31
N PHE A 128 4.27 -1.06 -14.51
CA PHE A 128 4.99 -1.87 -15.50
C PHE A 128 5.75 -1.00 -16.49
N GLN A 129 7.01 -1.34 -16.74
CA GLN A 129 7.89 -0.68 -17.69
C GLN A 129 8.34 -1.68 -18.75
N ILE A 130 8.14 -1.31 -20.03
CA ILE A 130 8.71 -2.08 -21.14
C ILE A 130 10.16 -1.68 -21.30
N ASP A 131 11.05 -2.44 -20.68
CA ASP A 131 12.48 -2.15 -20.68
C ASP A 131 13.30 -3.44 -20.71
N ASP A 132 14.53 -3.32 -21.19
CA ASP A 132 15.49 -4.41 -21.22
C ASP A 132 16.44 -4.29 -20.03
N TYR A 133 16.28 -5.18 -19.06
CA TYR A 133 17.08 -5.20 -17.82
C TYR A 133 18.57 -5.47 -18.06
N GLU A 134 18.99 -5.88 -19.27
CA GLU A 134 20.41 -6.03 -19.63
C GLU A 134 21.09 -4.68 -19.99
N LEU A 135 20.28 -3.65 -20.27
CA LEU A 135 20.78 -2.28 -20.48
C LEU A 135 21.17 -1.62 -19.16
N ASP A 136 21.79 -0.44 -19.28
CA ASP A 136 22.16 0.34 -18.10
C ASP A 136 20.90 0.86 -17.41
N TRP A 137 20.71 0.49 -16.15
CA TRP A 137 19.52 0.85 -15.38
C TRP A 137 19.47 2.36 -15.16
N THR A 138 18.32 2.96 -15.44
CA THR A 138 18.08 4.40 -15.23
C THR A 138 17.40 4.71 -13.91
N PHE A 139 17.32 3.73 -13.02
CA PHE A 139 16.76 3.91 -11.68
C PHE A 139 17.71 4.72 -10.81
N ARG A 140 17.21 5.22 -9.69
CA ARG A 140 18.05 5.91 -8.70
C ARG A 140 18.93 4.88 -7.99
N GLU A 141 20.21 5.19 -7.77
CA GLU A 141 21.09 4.38 -6.93
C GLU A 141 20.56 4.32 -5.49
N ASN A 142 20.79 3.21 -4.77
CA ASN A 142 20.33 3.01 -3.40
C ASN A 142 18.84 3.35 -3.19
N PHE A 143 17.96 2.78 -4.02
CA PHE A 143 16.55 3.14 -4.09
C PHE A 143 15.59 2.01 -3.73
N PHE A 144 15.89 0.77 -4.08
CA PHE A 144 14.99 -0.36 -3.85
C PHE A 144 15.25 -1.03 -2.49
N ASP A 145 14.18 -1.32 -1.76
CA ASP A 145 14.20 -2.16 -0.54
C ASP A 145 14.34 -3.64 -0.91
N LEU A 146 13.77 -4.04 -2.05
CA LEU A 146 13.89 -5.38 -2.62
C LEU A 146 14.07 -5.30 -4.15
N VAL A 147 15.08 -5.98 -4.66
CA VAL A 147 15.19 -6.33 -6.08
C VAL A 147 14.92 -7.83 -6.20
N HIS A 148 13.81 -8.20 -6.83
CA HIS A 148 13.39 -9.57 -7.03
C HIS A 148 13.71 -10.02 -8.47
N ILE A 149 14.34 -11.19 -8.58
CA ILE A 149 14.75 -11.82 -9.85
C ILE A 149 14.36 -13.30 -9.78
N ARG A 150 13.50 -13.77 -10.68
CA ARG A 150 13.19 -15.21 -10.78
C ARG A 150 13.09 -15.69 -12.21
N ASN A 151 13.48 -16.95 -12.43
CA ASN A 151 13.26 -17.70 -13.68
C ASN A 151 13.74 -16.99 -14.95
N LEU A 152 14.97 -16.48 -14.90
CA LEU A 152 15.65 -15.82 -16.01
C LEU A 152 16.68 -16.74 -16.68
N GLU A 153 16.44 -18.06 -16.62
CA GLU A 153 17.32 -19.05 -17.23
C GLU A 153 17.45 -18.77 -18.74
N ALA A 154 18.67 -18.77 -19.24
CA ALA A 154 18.97 -18.40 -20.63
C ALA A 154 18.42 -17.04 -21.09
N ALA A 155 18.07 -16.14 -20.18
CA ALA A 155 17.53 -14.82 -20.51
C ALA A 155 18.55 -13.70 -20.34
N VAL A 156 19.67 -13.96 -19.64
CA VAL A 156 20.72 -12.97 -19.30
C VAL A 156 22.04 -13.39 -19.94
N ALA A 157 22.70 -12.48 -20.66
CA ALA A 157 24.02 -12.68 -21.27
C ALA A 157 25.16 -12.34 -20.28
N ASP A 158 24.98 -11.32 -19.44
CA ASP A 158 25.97 -10.85 -18.47
C ASP A 158 25.38 -10.78 -17.05
N TRP A 159 25.42 -11.91 -16.35
CA TRP A 159 24.97 -12.03 -14.96
C TRP A 159 25.74 -11.12 -13.99
N PRO A 160 27.10 -11.05 -14.03
CA PRO A 160 27.84 -10.09 -13.21
C PRO A 160 27.38 -8.65 -13.37
N LYS A 161 27.12 -8.19 -14.61
CA LYS A 161 26.55 -6.86 -14.83
C LYS A 161 25.19 -6.73 -14.17
N LEU A 162 24.27 -7.68 -14.39
CA LEU A 162 22.93 -7.62 -13.80
C LEU A 162 22.98 -7.53 -12.26
N TYR A 163 23.80 -8.35 -11.60
CA TYR A 163 23.95 -8.30 -10.15
C TYR A 163 24.60 -7.00 -9.66
N SER A 164 25.58 -6.46 -10.39
CA SER A 164 26.20 -5.17 -10.08
C SER A 164 25.18 -4.02 -10.16
N GLN A 165 24.29 -4.05 -11.15
CA GLN A 165 23.19 -3.08 -11.25
C GLN A 165 22.17 -3.25 -10.13
N ALA A 166 21.78 -4.49 -9.82
CA ALA A 166 20.93 -4.77 -8.67
C ALA A 166 21.55 -4.20 -7.39
N PHE A 167 22.83 -4.47 -7.14
CA PHE A 167 23.55 -3.95 -5.97
C PHE A 167 23.56 -2.42 -5.90
N THR A 168 23.89 -1.77 -7.02
CA THR A 168 23.97 -0.30 -7.12
C THR A 168 22.63 0.38 -6.81
N HIS A 169 21.52 -0.25 -7.17
CA HIS A 169 20.18 0.32 -7.03
C HIS A 169 19.42 -0.17 -5.80
N THR A 170 19.89 -1.20 -5.11
CA THR A 170 19.35 -1.64 -3.82
C THR A 170 19.87 -0.73 -2.71
N LYS A 171 18.98 -0.23 -1.84
CA LYS A 171 19.37 0.56 -0.65
C LYS A 171 20.32 -0.23 0.24
N PRO A 172 21.22 0.44 0.98
CA PRO A 172 21.86 -0.12 2.18
C PRO A 172 20.89 -0.92 3.05
N GLY A 173 21.17 -2.19 3.31
CA GLY A 173 20.28 -3.03 4.12
C GLY A 173 19.05 -3.59 3.37
N GLY A 174 18.83 -3.19 2.12
CA GLY A 174 17.85 -3.78 1.22
C GLY A 174 18.34 -5.11 0.64
N TYR A 175 17.45 -5.85 -0.02
CA TYR A 175 17.69 -7.23 -0.43
C TYR A 175 17.69 -7.41 -1.95
N VAL A 176 18.45 -8.39 -2.45
CA VAL A 176 18.26 -8.97 -3.79
C VAL A 176 17.79 -10.41 -3.69
N GLU A 177 16.55 -10.72 -4.05
CA GLU A 177 16.09 -12.11 -4.05
C GLU A 177 16.27 -12.74 -5.42
N VAL A 178 17.11 -13.77 -5.54
CA VAL A 178 17.32 -14.48 -6.82
C VAL A 178 16.95 -15.96 -6.72
N LYS A 179 15.95 -16.39 -7.51
CA LYS A 179 15.52 -17.78 -7.63
C LYS A 179 15.71 -18.29 -9.07
N GLN A 180 16.44 -19.38 -9.25
CA GLN A 180 16.69 -19.97 -10.59
C GLN A 180 16.53 -21.49 -10.57
N ILE A 181 15.97 -22.03 -11.65
CA ILE A 181 15.83 -23.45 -11.92
C ILE A 181 17.03 -23.91 -12.77
N ASP A 182 17.67 -25.02 -12.41
CA ASP A 182 18.85 -25.49 -13.14
C ASP A 182 18.57 -26.21 -14.48
N ILE A 183 17.30 -26.24 -14.88
CA ILE A 183 16.70 -26.92 -16.06
C ILE A 183 17.05 -28.42 -16.22
N LYS A 184 17.91 -28.98 -15.37
CA LYS A 184 18.39 -30.34 -15.45
C LYS A 184 17.37 -31.26 -14.79
N THR A 185 16.53 -31.86 -15.62
CA THR A 185 15.55 -32.84 -15.15
C THR A 185 16.28 -34.11 -14.67
N ARG A 186 15.95 -34.53 -13.45
CA ARG A 186 16.50 -35.69 -12.75
C ARG A 186 15.37 -36.67 -12.42
N SER A 187 15.74 -37.88 -12.01
CA SER A 187 14.82 -38.90 -11.52
C SER A 187 15.20 -39.33 -10.11
N GLN A 188 14.21 -39.67 -9.26
CA GLN A 188 14.46 -40.32 -7.97
C GLN A 188 14.62 -41.85 -8.06
N THR A 189 14.18 -42.46 -9.16
CA THR A 189 13.96 -43.91 -9.29
C THR A 189 14.77 -44.56 -10.39
N ILE A 190 15.20 -43.80 -11.40
CA ILE A 190 16.00 -44.30 -12.52
C ILE A 190 17.34 -43.56 -12.62
N GLU A 191 18.38 -44.33 -12.93
CA GLU A 191 19.68 -43.77 -13.30
C GLU A 191 19.62 -43.31 -14.76
N LEU A 192 19.85 -42.02 -15.00
CA LEU A 192 19.72 -41.41 -16.32
C LEU A 192 21.00 -41.63 -17.12
N THR A 193 20.91 -42.36 -18.24
CA THR A 193 21.99 -42.46 -19.22
C THR A 193 22.03 -41.22 -20.12
N ASP A 194 23.12 -41.04 -20.87
CA ASP A 194 23.25 -39.94 -21.84
C ASP A 194 22.18 -39.98 -22.95
N ASP A 195 21.63 -41.16 -23.24
CA ASP A 195 20.59 -41.36 -24.25
C ASP A 195 19.17 -41.05 -23.71
N HIS A 196 18.98 -40.97 -22.39
CA HIS A 196 17.68 -40.64 -21.82
C HIS A 196 17.23 -39.24 -22.24
N ILE A 197 15.94 -39.06 -22.51
CA ILE A 197 15.40 -37.79 -23.03
C ILE A 197 15.71 -36.59 -22.13
N PHE A 198 15.70 -36.76 -20.81
CA PHE A 198 16.13 -35.71 -19.85
C PHE A 198 17.57 -35.26 -20.07
N SER A 199 18.49 -36.20 -20.29
CA SER A 199 19.91 -35.92 -20.56
C SER A 199 20.11 -35.26 -21.93
N ARG A 200 19.44 -35.79 -22.97
CA ARG A 200 19.46 -35.20 -24.32
C ARG A 200 18.86 -33.80 -24.34
N TRP A 201 17.78 -33.56 -23.59
CA TRP A 201 17.11 -32.26 -23.50
C TRP A 201 18.08 -31.22 -22.93
N TYR A 202 18.65 -31.50 -21.75
CA TYR A 202 19.64 -30.61 -21.14
C TYR A 202 20.84 -30.34 -22.07
N LYS A 203 21.37 -31.38 -22.74
CA LYS A 203 22.49 -31.23 -23.68
C LYS A 203 22.17 -30.29 -24.84
N ASN A 204 21.07 -30.51 -25.54
CA ASN A 204 20.71 -29.72 -26.72
C ASN A 204 20.31 -28.28 -26.36
N ILE A 205 19.57 -28.08 -25.27
CA ILE A 205 19.21 -26.74 -24.80
C ILE A 205 20.45 -25.98 -24.32
N SER A 206 21.38 -26.64 -23.62
CA SER A 206 22.67 -26.02 -23.24
C SER A 206 23.49 -25.59 -24.46
N GLU A 207 23.58 -26.43 -25.51
CA GLU A 207 24.29 -26.07 -26.74
C GLU A 207 23.64 -24.86 -27.45
N ALA A 208 22.30 -24.84 -27.53
CA ALA A 208 21.58 -23.73 -28.16
C ALA A 208 21.77 -22.41 -27.40
N THR A 209 21.67 -22.46 -26.07
CA THR A 209 21.77 -21.27 -25.20
C THR A 209 23.20 -20.71 -25.15
N GLU A 210 24.21 -21.57 -25.24
CA GLU A 210 25.61 -21.16 -25.43
C GLU A 210 25.82 -20.44 -26.78
N LYS A 211 25.20 -20.90 -27.87
CA LYS A 211 25.32 -20.26 -29.20
C LYS A 211 24.75 -18.85 -29.25
N ILE A 212 23.75 -18.54 -28.44
CA ILE A 212 23.16 -17.19 -28.34
C ILE A 212 23.76 -16.35 -27.20
N GLY A 213 24.80 -16.86 -26.51
CA GLY A 213 25.51 -16.13 -25.47
C GLY A 213 24.75 -15.99 -24.13
N LYS A 214 23.69 -16.78 -23.90
CA LYS A 214 22.86 -16.74 -22.69
C LYS A 214 22.86 -18.10 -22.00
N SER A 215 23.99 -18.49 -21.44
CA SER A 215 24.18 -19.84 -20.90
C SER A 215 23.26 -20.15 -19.71
N VAL A 216 22.71 -21.37 -19.69
CA VAL A 216 21.95 -21.97 -18.56
C VAL A 216 22.83 -22.50 -17.43
N LYS A 217 24.15 -22.46 -17.60
CA LYS A 217 25.13 -23.00 -16.62
C LYS A 217 25.52 -21.97 -15.56
N ASN A 218 24.90 -20.80 -15.53
CA ASN A 218 25.14 -19.75 -14.54
C ASN A 218 24.83 -20.20 -13.10
N VAL A 219 24.02 -21.25 -12.94
CA VAL A 219 23.67 -21.83 -11.64
C VAL A 219 24.55 -23.03 -11.24
N ASP A 220 25.39 -23.53 -12.15
CA ASP A 220 26.32 -24.62 -11.86
C ASP A 220 27.43 -24.14 -10.91
N ASP A 221 28.00 -25.05 -10.11
CA ASP A 221 29.14 -24.81 -9.22
C ASP A 221 29.01 -23.58 -8.30
N HIS A 222 27.83 -23.38 -7.70
CA HIS A 222 27.50 -22.22 -6.85
C HIS A 222 27.62 -20.87 -7.58
N GLY A 223 27.48 -20.85 -8.91
CA GLY A 223 27.64 -19.65 -9.74
C GLY A 223 26.67 -18.52 -9.36
N LEU A 224 25.47 -18.88 -8.89
CA LEU A 224 24.46 -17.92 -8.43
C LEU A 224 24.90 -17.23 -7.13
N ALA A 225 25.17 -17.99 -6.07
CA ALA A 225 25.65 -17.42 -4.81
C ALA A 225 26.98 -16.67 -4.96
N LYS A 226 27.89 -17.17 -5.80
CA LYS A 226 29.16 -16.51 -6.08
C LYS A 226 28.95 -15.17 -6.79
N GLY A 227 28.13 -15.11 -7.84
CA GLY A 227 27.88 -13.88 -8.59
C GLY A 227 27.24 -12.79 -7.74
N VAL A 228 26.29 -13.17 -6.88
CA VAL A 228 25.63 -12.23 -5.95
C VAL A 228 26.62 -11.73 -4.88
N LYS A 229 27.48 -12.60 -4.33
CA LYS A 229 28.57 -12.20 -3.43
C LYS A 229 29.57 -11.25 -4.10
N ASP A 230 30.00 -11.58 -5.32
CA ASP A 230 30.98 -10.80 -6.08
C ASP A 230 30.45 -9.38 -6.40
N ALA A 231 29.13 -9.20 -6.52
CA ALA A 231 28.49 -7.90 -6.69
C ALA A 231 28.44 -7.04 -5.41
N GLY A 232 28.65 -7.63 -4.24
CA GLY A 232 28.71 -6.91 -2.95
C GLY A 232 27.62 -7.28 -1.94
N PHE A 233 26.70 -8.19 -2.27
CA PHE A 233 25.71 -8.68 -1.32
C PHE A 233 26.31 -9.70 -0.34
N VAL A 234 25.80 -9.75 0.88
CA VAL A 234 26.05 -10.90 1.77
C VAL A 234 25.33 -12.11 1.19
N VAL A 235 25.84 -13.32 1.39
CA VAL A 235 25.05 -14.55 1.18
C VAL A 235 25.43 -15.51 2.28
N GLU A 236 24.47 -15.83 3.15
CA GLU A 236 24.66 -16.74 4.28
C GLU A 236 24.81 -18.18 3.82
N GLU A 237 23.86 -18.66 3.02
CA GLU A 237 23.82 -20.04 2.52
C GLU A 237 23.22 -20.11 1.11
N GLU A 238 23.56 -21.12 0.32
CA GLU A 238 22.87 -21.42 -0.93
C GLU A 238 21.97 -22.65 -0.72
N LYS A 239 20.66 -22.44 -0.84
CA LYS A 239 19.66 -23.50 -0.72
C LYS A 239 19.33 -24.11 -2.07
N VAL A 240 19.16 -25.43 -2.05
CA VAL A 240 18.76 -26.23 -3.21
C VAL A 240 17.47 -26.97 -2.86
N TYR A 241 16.38 -26.58 -3.52
CA TYR A 241 15.06 -27.17 -3.34
C TYR A 241 14.76 -28.13 -4.49
N ARG A 242 14.38 -29.37 -4.16
CA ARG A 242 14.00 -30.38 -5.17
C ARG A 242 12.52 -30.21 -5.52
N ILE A 243 12.26 -29.70 -6.71
CA ILE A 243 10.91 -29.39 -7.17
C ILE A 243 10.37 -30.56 -8.00
N PRO A 244 9.34 -31.29 -7.53
CA PRO A 244 8.78 -32.42 -8.26
C PRO A 244 8.05 -31.96 -9.52
N ILE A 245 8.07 -32.78 -10.56
CA ILE A 245 7.30 -32.63 -11.79
C ILE A 245 6.39 -33.86 -11.90
N GLY A 246 5.09 -33.65 -11.75
CA GLY A 246 4.06 -34.67 -11.67
C GLY A 246 3.65 -35.01 -10.24
N GLY A 247 2.42 -35.51 -10.08
CA GLY A 247 1.81 -35.86 -8.79
C GLY A 247 2.30 -37.16 -8.15
N TRP A 248 3.61 -37.42 -8.16
CA TRP A 248 4.21 -38.64 -7.58
C TRP A 248 4.71 -38.45 -6.14
N GLY A 249 4.66 -37.23 -5.60
CA GLY A 249 5.00 -36.93 -4.22
C GLY A 249 4.12 -37.68 -3.21
N LYS A 250 4.75 -38.27 -2.17
CA LYS A 250 4.01 -38.95 -1.08
C LYS A 250 3.26 -37.95 -0.20
N ASP A 251 3.92 -36.83 0.10
CA ASP A 251 3.34 -35.69 0.80
C ASP A 251 2.24 -35.03 -0.07
N ALA A 252 1.13 -34.61 0.54
CA ALA A 252 -0.01 -34.05 -0.18
C ALA A 252 0.36 -32.73 -0.87
N THR A 253 1.05 -31.83 -0.16
CA THR A 253 1.54 -30.57 -0.71
C THR A 253 2.47 -30.83 -1.89
N LEU A 254 3.46 -31.72 -1.73
CA LEU A 254 4.39 -32.02 -2.83
C LEU A 254 3.72 -32.66 -4.05
N ARG A 255 2.61 -33.37 -3.85
CA ARG A 255 1.83 -33.98 -4.92
C ARG A 255 1.06 -32.94 -5.73
N GLU A 256 0.42 -31.99 -5.05
CA GLU A 256 -0.35 -30.90 -5.66
C GLU A 256 0.57 -29.94 -6.42
N LEU A 257 1.64 -29.48 -5.78
CA LEU A 257 2.74 -28.71 -6.41
C LEU A 257 3.27 -29.42 -7.64
N GLY A 258 3.50 -30.74 -7.55
CA GLY A 258 4.04 -31.52 -8.64
C GLY A 258 3.11 -31.55 -9.84
N ALA A 259 1.79 -31.61 -9.61
CA ALA A 259 0.79 -31.53 -10.67
C ALA A 259 0.77 -30.15 -11.34
N LEU A 260 0.81 -29.06 -10.57
CA LEU A 260 0.92 -27.69 -11.10
C LEU A 260 2.20 -27.50 -11.94
N ASN A 261 3.33 -28.00 -11.43
CA ASN A 261 4.60 -27.92 -12.15
C ASN A 261 4.62 -28.78 -13.42
N LEU A 262 3.90 -29.92 -13.44
CA LEU A 262 3.72 -30.71 -14.66
C LEU A 262 2.96 -29.91 -15.71
N GLU A 263 1.91 -29.18 -15.32
CA GLU A 263 1.12 -28.34 -16.24
C GLU A 263 1.97 -27.19 -16.82
N PHE A 264 2.73 -26.49 -15.97
CA PHE A 264 3.71 -25.50 -16.41
C PHE A 264 4.65 -26.05 -17.50
N ASN A 265 5.23 -27.23 -17.25
CA ASN A 265 6.13 -27.87 -18.22
C ASN A 265 5.38 -28.31 -19.49
N ASP A 266 4.20 -28.91 -19.38
CA ASP A 266 3.45 -29.42 -20.52
C ASP A 266 3.12 -28.33 -21.55
N GLN A 267 2.71 -27.16 -21.04
CA GLN A 267 2.41 -25.96 -21.81
C GLN A 267 3.68 -25.29 -22.39
N SER A 268 4.75 -25.23 -21.60
CA SER A 268 5.97 -24.51 -21.97
C SER A 268 6.95 -25.30 -22.84
N LEU A 269 6.97 -26.64 -22.77
CA LEU A 269 7.98 -27.49 -23.43
C LEU A 269 8.16 -27.20 -24.92
N GLU A 270 7.05 -26.99 -25.64
CA GLU A 270 7.10 -26.62 -27.06
C GLU A 270 7.75 -25.25 -27.24
N GLY A 271 7.38 -24.26 -26.42
CA GLY A 271 7.97 -22.92 -26.46
C GLY A 271 9.46 -22.93 -26.16
N PHE A 272 9.87 -23.75 -25.18
CA PHE A 272 11.26 -23.96 -24.80
C PHE A 272 12.11 -24.61 -25.90
N GLY A 273 11.56 -25.59 -26.61
CA GLY A 273 12.29 -26.30 -27.66
C GLY A 273 12.29 -25.57 -29.01
N LEU A 274 11.19 -24.89 -29.36
CA LEU A 274 10.93 -24.52 -30.75
C LEU A 274 11.93 -23.52 -31.31
N TYR A 275 12.15 -22.39 -30.64
CA TYR A 275 13.13 -21.39 -31.11
C TYR A 275 14.57 -21.94 -31.02
N LEU A 276 14.94 -22.49 -29.85
CA LEU A 276 16.31 -22.91 -29.58
C LEU A 276 16.76 -24.07 -30.49
N LEU A 277 15.93 -25.10 -30.68
CA LEU A 277 16.35 -26.24 -31.50
C LEU A 277 16.23 -25.94 -33.00
N LYS A 278 15.19 -25.20 -33.42
CA LYS A 278 14.98 -24.92 -34.84
C LYS A 278 15.81 -23.73 -35.34
N GLU A 279 15.65 -22.56 -34.73
CA GLU A 279 16.27 -21.32 -35.23
C GLU A 279 17.76 -21.25 -34.88
N VAL A 280 18.17 -21.81 -33.73
CA VAL A 280 19.58 -21.77 -33.30
C VAL A 280 20.37 -23.02 -33.69
N LEU A 281 19.83 -24.22 -33.50
CA LEU A 281 20.52 -25.47 -33.87
C LEU A 281 20.21 -25.98 -35.28
N GLY A 282 19.24 -25.38 -35.98
CA GLY A 282 18.91 -25.74 -37.37
C GLY A 282 18.12 -27.04 -37.51
N TRP A 283 17.46 -27.52 -36.44
CA TRP A 283 16.66 -28.74 -36.50
C TRP A 283 15.42 -28.55 -37.38
N GLU A 284 14.93 -29.65 -37.96
CA GLU A 284 13.67 -29.63 -38.68
C GLU A 284 12.49 -29.52 -37.71
N TYR A 285 11.42 -28.80 -38.11
CA TYR A 285 10.27 -28.57 -37.23
C TYR A 285 9.68 -29.89 -36.69
N VAL A 286 9.56 -30.89 -37.56
CA VAL A 286 9.05 -32.22 -37.19
C VAL A 286 9.96 -32.91 -36.18
N GLU A 287 11.28 -32.76 -36.30
CA GLU A 287 12.26 -33.33 -35.37
C GLU A 287 12.10 -32.72 -33.98
N VAL A 288 11.95 -31.39 -33.90
CA VAL A 288 11.67 -30.67 -32.65
C VAL A 288 10.37 -31.15 -32.00
N MET A 289 9.30 -31.28 -32.77
CA MET A 289 8.01 -31.74 -32.23
C MET A 289 8.06 -33.18 -31.72
N VAL A 290 8.81 -34.07 -32.39
CA VAL A 290 9.06 -35.44 -31.89
C VAL A 290 9.83 -35.39 -30.57
N PHE A 291 10.87 -34.56 -30.47
CA PHE A 291 11.68 -34.41 -29.27
C PHE A 291 10.87 -33.85 -28.09
N VAL A 292 10.05 -32.83 -28.33
CA VAL A 292 9.10 -32.26 -27.36
C VAL A 292 8.07 -33.31 -26.91
N SER A 293 7.54 -34.10 -27.84
CA SER A 293 6.58 -35.17 -27.52
C SER A 293 7.23 -36.27 -26.67
N GLU A 294 8.48 -36.61 -26.93
CA GLU A 294 9.23 -37.59 -26.14
C GLU A 294 9.45 -37.07 -24.71
N MET A 295 9.89 -35.81 -24.56
CA MET A 295 10.10 -35.17 -23.27
C MET A 295 8.79 -35.11 -22.47
N ARG A 296 7.70 -34.69 -23.11
CA ARG A 296 6.35 -34.66 -22.53
C ARG A 296 5.93 -36.02 -22.00
N LYS A 297 6.12 -37.08 -22.81
CA LYS A 297 5.80 -38.45 -22.40
C LYS A 297 6.59 -38.88 -21.16
N ALA A 298 7.88 -38.52 -21.09
CA ALA A 298 8.72 -38.85 -19.96
C ALA A 298 8.37 -38.07 -18.69
N LEU A 299 7.99 -36.78 -18.78
CA LEU A 299 7.52 -36.00 -17.63
C LEU A 299 6.18 -36.52 -17.08
N ARG A 300 5.28 -36.99 -17.96
CA ARG A 300 3.99 -37.56 -17.58
C ARG A 300 4.08 -38.98 -17.01
N ASP A 301 5.24 -39.64 -17.11
CA ASP A 301 5.43 -40.97 -16.55
C ASP A 301 5.77 -40.88 -15.05
N PRO A 302 4.84 -41.24 -14.14
CA PRO A 302 5.06 -41.11 -12.71
C PRO A 302 6.14 -42.05 -12.19
N THR A 303 6.53 -43.09 -12.96
CA THR A 303 7.60 -44.00 -12.56
C THR A 303 8.97 -43.33 -12.65
N ASN A 304 9.12 -42.28 -13.47
CA ASN A 304 10.35 -41.49 -13.56
C ASN A 304 10.58 -40.61 -12.33
N GLN A 305 9.54 -40.28 -11.55
CA GLN A 305 9.62 -39.39 -10.38
C GLN A 305 10.51 -38.17 -10.67
N ALA A 306 10.15 -37.45 -11.74
CA ALA A 306 10.97 -36.40 -12.32
C ALA A 306 11.03 -35.17 -11.42
N TYR A 307 12.19 -34.55 -11.27
CA TYR A 307 12.37 -33.29 -10.53
C TYR A 307 13.51 -32.45 -11.12
N TYR A 308 13.50 -31.14 -10.91
CA TYR A 308 14.66 -30.27 -11.09
C TYR A 308 15.00 -29.57 -9.77
N ASN A 309 16.14 -28.87 -9.71
CA ASN A 309 16.46 -28.08 -8.54
C ASN A 309 16.14 -26.60 -8.76
N LEU A 310 15.53 -25.98 -7.76
CA LEU A 310 15.46 -24.54 -7.61
C LEU A 310 16.56 -24.10 -6.65
N ILE A 311 17.40 -23.18 -7.08
CA ILE A 311 18.57 -22.68 -6.36
C ILE A 311 18.27 -21.27 -5.87
N TYR A 312 18.56 -21.02 -4.59
CA TYR A 312 18.29 -19.76 -3.89
C TYR A 312 19.45 -19.42 -2.94
N PRO A 313 20.26 -18.40 -3.22
CA PRO A 313 21.22 -17.85 -2.26
C PRO A 313 20.43 -17.09 -1.19
N GLN A 314 20.37 -17.64 0.01
CA GLN A 314 19.66 -17.07 1.13
C GLN A 314 20.48 -15.98 1.83
N SER A 315 19.76 -14.93 2.24
CA SER A 315 20.25 -13.75 2.96
C SER A 315 21.19 -12.87 2.14
N THR A 316 20.58 -12.21 1.17
CA THR A 316 21.18 -11.36 0.15
C THR A 316 20.93 -9.89 0.43
N VAL A 317 21.49 -9.40 1.54
CA VAL A 317 21.42 -7.98 1.91
C VAL A 317 22.56 -7.20 1.26
N SER A 318 22.28 -6.00 0.75
CA SER A 318 23.31 -5.11 0.21
C SER A 318 24.20 -4.63 1.36
N LEU A 319 25.50 -4.87 1.28
CA LEU A 319 26.43 -4.42 2.32
C LEU A 319 26.59 -2.90 2.28
N THR A 320 25.94 -2.24 3.23
CA THR A 320 26.48 -1.09 3.98
C THR A 320 25.97 -1.20 5.43
N GLU A 321 26.18 -2.38 6.01
CA GLU A 321 25.66 -2.79 7.32
C GLU A 321 26.00 -1.81 8.46
N SER A 322 27.10 -1.03 8.34
CA SER A 322 27.51 -0.08 9.36
C SER A 322 26.56 1.11 9.57
N ILE A 323 25.62 1.40 8.66
CA ILE A 323 24.79 2.62 8.73
C ILE A 323 23.48 2.40 9.52
N MET A 324 22.91 1.20 9.45
CA MET A 324 21.62 0.85 10.09
C MET A 324 21.78 0.04 11.38
N GLN A 325 23.01 -0.32 11.76
CA GLN A 325 23.26 -1.01 13.01
C GLN A 325 22.99 -0.07 14.19
N TYR A 326 22.00 -0.42 15.01
CA TYR A 326 21.72 0.23 16.29
C TYR A 326 22.31 -0.60 17.43
N ARG A 327 22.78 0.07 18.49
CA ARG A 327 23.10 -0.60 19.75
C ARG A 327 21.83 -0.63 20.59
N GLU A 328 21.45 -1.79 21.10
CA GLU A 328 20.33 -1.92 22.02
C GLU A 328 20.85 -1.87 23.47
N ILE A 329 20.28 -0.97 24.26
CA ILE A 329 20.65 -0.79 25.67
C ILE A 329 19.36 -0.62 26.48
N HIS A 330 19.06 -1.60 27.34
CA HIS A 330 17.84 -1.67 28.17
C HIS A 330 16.53 -1.56 27.37
N GLY A 331 16.44 -2.22 26.22
CA GLY A 331 15.23 -2.21 25.37
C GLY A 331 15.01 -0.89 24.61
N ARG A 332 16.06 -0.06 24.49
CA ARG A 332 16.08 1.17 23.69
C ARG A 332 17.16 1.05 22.63
N THR A 333 16.94 1.61 21.44
CA THR A 333 17.93 1.60 20.35
C THR A 333 18.67 2.93 20.28
N TYR A 334 19.96 2.89 19.93
CA TYR A 334 20.81 4.07 19.77
C TYR A 334 21.70 3.91 18.54
N THR A 335 22.13 5.01 17.92
CA THR A 335 23.08 4.98 16.79
C THR A 335 24.43 4.35 17.20
N GLN A 336 25.02 3.54 16.30
CA GLN A 336 26.39 3.03 16.47
C GLN A 336 27.46 3.93 15.82
N ARG A 337 27.08 4.90 14.99
CA ARG A 337 28.01 5.74 14.20
C ARG A 337 28.66 6.86 15.00
N SER A 338 28.07 7.25 16.12
CA SER A 338 28.55 8.36 16.94
C SER A 338 28.33 8.08 18.41
N GLU A 339 29.02 8.84 19.27
CA GLU A 339 28.79 8.83 20.71
C GLU A 339 27.49 9.59 21.08
N TYR A 340 26.49 9.62 20.19
CA TYR A 340 25.19 10.19 20.50
C TYR A 340 24.46 9.33 21.52
N TRP A 341 23.95 9.99 22.54
CA TRP A 341 23.41 9.37 23.75
C TRP A 341 21.88 9.26 23.72
N GLY A 342 21.21 9.94 22.78
CA GLY A 342 19.76 9.89 22.62
C GLY A 342 19.32 8.62 21.89
N PRO A 343 18.18 8.01 22.29
CA PRO A 343 17.64 6.85 21.59
C PRO A 343 17.08 7.24 20.23
N ASN A 344 16.85 6.25 19.36
CA ASN A 344 16.31 6.44 18.02
C ASN A 344 15.23 5.39 17.66
N ASP A 345 14.60 4.80 18.67
CA ASP A 345 13.48 3.88 18.53
C ASP A 345 12.18 4.60 18.14
N GLU A 346 11.17 3.81 17.72
CA GLU A 346 9.83 4.30 17.37
C GLU A 346 9.21 5.15 18.48
N ARG A 347 9.35 4.72 19.74
CA ARG A 347 8.88 5.48 20.92
C ARG A 347 9.52 6.87 21.00
N GLN A 348 10.79 7.00 20.64
CA GLN A 348 11.45 8.30 20.58
C GLN A 348 10.98 9.13 19.37
N SER A 349 10.70 8.49 18.24
CA SER A 349 10.20 9.14 17.03
C SER A 349 8.81 9.75 17.26
N GLU A 350 7.89 9.00 17.86
CA GLU A 350 6.56 9.49 18.28
C GLU A 350 6.66 10.70 19.21
N ALA A 351 7.60 10.66 20.17
CA ALA A 351 7.83 11.77 21.08
C ALA A 351 8.32 13.03 20.35
N LEU A 352 9.18 12.90 19.33
CA LEU A 352 9.66 14.01 18.52
C LEU A 352 8.55 14.61 17.65
N ASP A 353 7.67 13.78 17.08
CA ASP A 353 6.52 14.27 16.31
C ASP A 353 5.55 15.01 17.23
N PHE A 354 5.26 14.44 18.39
CA PHE A 354 4.43 15.11 19.40
C PHE A 354 5.04 16.43 19.86
N ASN A 355 6.38 16.50 19.98
CA ASN A 355 7.11 17.75 20.22
C ASN A 355 6.89 18.80 19.14
N HIS A 356 6.93 18.38 17.86
CA HIS A 356 6.60 19.25 16.74
C HIS A 356 5.16 19.81 16.89
N PHE A 357 4.16 18.93 17.09
CA PHE A 357 2.75 19.34 17.15
C PHE A 357 2.47 20.39 18.23
N TRP A 358 2.91 20.15 19.48
CA TRP A 358 2.61 21.10 20.55
C TRP A 358 3.41 22.40 20.43
N THR A 359 4.63 22.35 19.88
CA THR A 359 5.46 23.55 19.63
C THR A 359 4.79 24.43 18.58
N THR A 360 4.34 23.84 17.48
CA THR A 360 3.64 24.54 16.40
C THR A 360 2.30 25.13 16.90
N ASP A 361 1.51 24.40 17.71
CA ASP A 361 0.28 24.96 18.29
C ASP A 361 0.54 26.10 19.29
N PHE A 362 1.59 25.97 20.13
CA PHE A 362 2.00 27.02 21.05
C PHE A 362 2.34 28.33 20.32
N PHE A 363 3.02 28.24 19.17
CA PHE A 363 3.37 29.38 18.33
C PHE A 363 2.34 29.71 17.25
N GLU A 364 1.11 29.22 17.39
CA GLU A 364 -0.04 29.56 16.51
C GLU A 364 0.22 29.21 15.02
N GLY A 365 0.83 28.06 14.77
CA GLY A 365 1.11 27.55 13.43
C GLY A 365 2.42 28.05 12.81
N LYS A 366 3.24 28.82 13.55
CA LYS A 366 4.52 29.32 13.03
C LYS A 366 5.62 28.27 13.17
N LEU A 367 6.32 28.00 12.06
CA LEU A 367 7.48 27.11 12.00
C LEU A 367 8.81 27.81 12.37
N PHE A 368 8.89 29.12 12.23
CA PHE A 368 10.08 29.94 12.50
C PHE A 368 9.69 31.37 12.94
N HIS A 369 10.62 32.09 13.56
CA HIS A 369 10.44 33.49 13.99
C HIS A 369 11.40 34.48 13.32
N ALA A 370 12.52 33.99 12.79
CA ALA A 370 13.47 34.78 12.04
C ALA A 370 12.77 35.50 10.86
N PRO A 371 13.08 36.78 10.61
CA PRO A 371 12.49 37.52 9.50
C PRO A 371 13.19 37.16 8.18
N ILE A 372 12.99 35.92 7.73
CA ILE A 372 13.49 35.43 6.44
C ILE A 372 12.73 36.09 5.28
N ASP A 373 13.32 36.04 4.09
CA ASP A 373 12.69 36.52 2.85
C ASP A 373 11.40 35.73 2.53
N ASP A 374 10.44 36.33 1.83
CA ASP A 374 9.18 35.67 1.43
C ASP A 374 9.42 34.55 0.38
N HIS A 375 10.61 34.51 -0.24
CA HIS A 375 10.99 33.55 -1.27
C HIS A 375 12.35 32.90 -0.99
N PRO A 376 12.54 32.20 0.15
CA PRO A 376 13.78 31.49 0.42
C PRO A 376 14.00 30.43 -0.67
N GLN A 377 15.25 30.22 -1.09
CA GLN A 377 15.57 29.25 -2.14
C GLN A 377 16.21 27.98 -1.58
N ARG A 378 16.96 28.09 -0.48
CA ARG A 378 17.65 26.97 0.16
C ARG A 378 17.57 27.05 1.67
N ILE A 379 17.02 26.00 2.27
CA ILE A 379 16.77 25.91 3.71
C ILE A 379 17.47 24.66 4.25
N LEU A 380 18.17 24.79 5.37
CA LEU A 380 18.78 23.69 6.09
C LEU A 380 18.06 23.49 7.42
N ASP A 381 17.67 22.25 7.73
CA ASP A 381 17.23 21.80 9.05
C ASP A 381 18.31 20.91 9.67
N MET A 382 19.04 21.45 10.64
CA MET A 382 20.15 20.77 11.31
C MET A 382 19.64 19.96 12.50
N GLY A 383 19.89 18.65 12.50
CA GLY A 383 19.31 17.72 13.48
C GLY A 383 17.80 17.54 13.27
N THR A 384 17.42 17.12 12.07
CA THR A 384 16.03 17.13 11.59
C THR A 384 15.12 16.13 12.32
N GLY A 385 15.66 15.16 13.06
CA GLY A 385 14.88 14.16 13.79
C GLY A 385 14.05 13.31 12.82
N THR A 386 12.73 13.22 13.03
CA THR A 386 11.78 12.53 12.12
C THR A 386 11.59 13.28 10.80
N GLY A 387 12.06 14.52 10.70
CA GLY A 387 11.95 15.34 9.50
C GLY A 387 10.64 16.11 9.35
N ILE A 388 9.70 15.97 10.29
CA ILE A 388 8.37 16.59 10.21
C ILE A 388 8.40 18.12 10.07
N TRP A 389 9.36 18.81 10.70
CA TRP A 389 9.52 20.26 10.51
C TRP A 389 10.00 20.61 9.10
N ALA A 390 10.94 19.82 8.55
CA ALA A 390 11.46 20.03 7.22
C ALA A 390 10.39 19.76 6.14
N ILE A 391 9.51 18.77 6.37
CA ILE A 391 8.33 18.51 5.55
C ILE A 391 7.41 19.73 5.53
N ASP A 392 6.99 20.22 6.70
CA ASP A 392 6.09 21.37 6.78
C ASP A 392 6.70 22.64 6.16
N MET A 393 8.02 22.83 6.29
CA MET A 393 8.72 23.95 5.63
C MET A 393 8.77 23.79 4.12
N ALA A 394 8.97 22.58 3.61
CA ALA A 394 8.97 22.30 2.18
C ALA A 394 7.58 22.50 1.56
N ASP A 395 6.52 22.14 2.29
CA ASP A 395 5.13 22.41 1.90
C ASP A 395 4.80 23.90 1.96
N GLN A 396 5.28 24.61 2.99
CA GLN A 396 5.08 26.06 3.12
C GLN A 396 5.80 26.83 2.00
N TYR A 397 6.97 26.36 1.55
CA TYR A 397 7.76 26.97 0.49
C TYR A 397 8.10 25.98 -0.63
N PRO A 398 7.13 25.67 -1.52
CA PRO A 398 7.32 24.66 -2.57
C PRO A 398 8.39 25.06 -3.61
N SER A 399 8.79 26.34 -3.66
CA SER A 399 9.89 26.82 -4.50
C SER A 399 11.28 26.69 -3.87
N ALA A 400 11.36 26.42 -2.56
CA ALA A 400 12.61 26.31 -1.83
C ALA A 400 13.11 24.86 -1.83
N GLU A 401 14.41 24.66 -1.99
CA GLU A 401 15.07 23.39 -1.72
C GLU A 401 15.34 23.27 -0.22
N VAL A 402 14.67 22.33 0.45
CA VAL A 402 14.85 22.06 1.87
C VAL A 402 15.76 20.84 2.04
N THR A 403 16.74 20.94 2.93
CA THR A 403 17.65 19.85 3.29
C THR A 403 17.56 19.59 4.79
N GLY A 404 17.12 18.41 5.21
CA GLY A 404 17.19 17.98 6.60
C GLY A 404 18.40 17.08 6.83
N VAL A 405 19.16 17.31 7.90
CA VAL A 405 20.36 16.54 8.23
C VAL A 405 20.20 15.91 9.61
N ASP A 406 20.43 14.61 9.73
CA ASP A 406 20.45 13.91 11.04
C ASP A 406 21.50 12.78 11.07
N LEU A 407 21.90 12.39 12.28
CA LEU A 407 22.80 11.25 12.49
C LEU A 407 22.09 9.89 12.35
N SER A 408 20.78 9.85 12.59
CA SER A 408 19.98 8.63 12.55
C SER A 408 19.01 8.64 11.37
N PRO A 409 18.86 7.54 10.62
CA PRO A 409 17.87 7.42 9.55
C PRO A 409 16.48 7.09 10.11
N ILE A 410 15.85 8.04 10.81
CA ILE A 410 14.51 7.90 11.42
C ILE A 410 13.46 8.78 10.74
N GLN A 411 13.79 9.33 9.57
CA GLN A 411 12.93 10.25 8.85
C GLN A 411 11.83 9.53 8.07
N SER A 412 10.72 10.24 7.82
CA SER A 412 9.66 9.76 6.93
C SER A 412 10.22 9.36 5.55
N THR A 413 9.72 8.23 5.03
CA THR A 413 10.04 7.75 3.68
C THR A 413 9.25 8.50 2.60
N TRP A 414 8.17 9.19 2.97
CA TRP A 414 7.45 10.14 2.11
C TRP A 414 7.89 11.58 2.42
N VAL A 415 8.32 12.31 1.39
CA VAL A 415 8.76 13.72 1.50
C VAL A 415 8.25 14.56 0.34
N PRO A 416 8.00 15.87 0.53
CA PRO A 416 7.75 16.79 -0.57
C PRO A 416 8.89 16.77 -1.60
N PRO A 417 8.62 16.98 -2.90
CA PRO A 417 9.61 16.83 -3.97
C PRO A 417 10.78 17.82 -3.88
N ASN A 418 10.61 18.90 -3.11
CA ASN A 418 11.61 19.92 -2.84
C ASN A 418 12.36 19.70 -1.52
N LEU A 419 12.15 18.56 -0.83
CA LEU A 419 12.84 18.17 0.40
C LEU A 419 13.77 16.98 0.15
N LYS A 420 14.96 17.02 0.76
CA LYS A 420 15.88 15.87 0.86
C LYS A 420 16.39 15.70 2.28
N PHE A 421 16.56 14.45 2.70
CA PHE A 421 17.24 14.12 3.94
C PHE A 421 18.65 13.59 3.69
N GLN A 422 19.57 13.89 4.60
CA GLN A 422 20.95 13.43 4.56
C GLN A 422 21.35 12.87 5.92
N ILE A 423 21.90 11.66 5.92
CA ILE A 423 22.46 11.06 7.12
C ILE A 423 23.89 11.59 7.29
N ASP A 424 24.05 12.67 8.05
CA ASP A 424 25.33 13.35 8.21
C ASP A 424 25.50 13.90 9.64
N ASP A 425 26.75 14.07 10.05
CA ASP A 425 27.09 14.66 11.34
C ASP A 425 27.41 16.14 11.18
N PHE A 426 26.47 17.00 11.56
CA PHE A 426 26.65 18.46 11.45
C PHE A 426 27.80 19.01 12.32
N ASN A 427 28.40 18.20 13.20
CA ASN A 427 29.60 18.56 13.95
C ASN A 427 30.90 18.43 13.12
N GLN A 428 30.84 17.82 11.93
CA GLN A 428 31.98 17.69 11.03
C GLN A 428 32.11 18.92 10.11
N GLU A 429 33.14 18.93 9.26
CA GLU A 429 33.30 19.97 8.24
C GLU A 429 32.16 19.91 7.23
N TRP A 430 31.53 21.05 6.96
CA TRP A 430 30.39 21.10 6.05
C TRP A 430 30.85 21.10 4.60
N THR A 431 30.26 20.24 3.77
CA THR A 431 30.70 20.00 2.37
C THR A 431 29.97 20.87 1.35
N TRP A 432 28.98 21.64 1.77
CA TRP A 432 28.27 22.56 0.88
C TRP A 432 29.17 23.73 0.43
N PRO A 433 28.83 24.43 -0.67
CA PRO A 433 29.51 25.67 -1.02
C PRO A 433 29.37 26.74 0.07
N LYS A 434 30.34 27.65 0.18
CA LYS A 434 30.15 28.87 0.98
C LYS A 434 28.95 29.68 0.47
N ASP A 435 28.29 30.41 1.36
CA ASP A 435 27.13 31.26 1.04
C ASP A 435 26.01 30.50 0.29
N HIS A 436 25.60 29.35 0.81
CA HIS A 436 24.67 28.44 0.14
C HIS A 436 23.22 28.52 0.64
N PHE A 437 23.00 28.58 1.95
CA PHE A 437 21.67 28.54 2.56
C PHE A 437 21.12 29.95 2.82
N ASP A 438 19.86 30.17 2.48
CA ASP A 438 19.13 31.40 2.82
C ASP A 438 18.71 31.38 4.30
N TYR A 439 18.39 30.18 4.81
CA TYR A 439 17.95 29.96 6.18
C TYR A 439 18.50 28.65 6.73
N ILE A 440 19.00 28.67 7.97
CA ILE A 440 19.43 27.49 8.74
C ILE A 440 18.61 27.44 10.02
N HIS A 441 17.98 26.29 10.27
CA HIS A 441 17.18 26.01 11.46
C HIS A 441 17.79 24.87 12.27
N GLY A 442 17.59 24.92 13.58
CA GLY A 442 17.83 23.78 14.48
C GLY A 442 16.85 23.82 15.65
N ARG A 443 16.44 22.64 16.14
CA ARG A 443 15.50 22.55 17.28
C ARG A 443 15.88 21.43 18.23
N ASN A 444 15.86 21.74 19.53
CA ASN A 444 16.19 20.82 20.62
C ASN A 444 17.57 20.14 20.47
N LEU A 445 18.61 20.91 20.14
CA LEU A 445 19.97 20.40 19.92
C LEU A 445 20.87 20.54 21.16
N GLU A 446 20.28 20.76 22.34
CA GLU A 446 20.99 20.75 23.61
C GLU A 446 21.74 19.41 23.81
N ALA A 447 23.04 19.49 24.13
CA ALA A 447 23.96 18.35 24.21
C ALA A 447 24.15 17.53 22.90
N CYS A 448 23.87 18.11 21.72
CA CYS A 448 24.23 17.53 20.42
C CYS A 448 25.54 18.08 19.84
N PHE A 449 26.03 19.22 20.33
CA PHE A 449 27.26 19.88 19.86
C PHE A 449 28.51 19.35 20.58
N THR A 450 29.54 18.99 19.81
CA THR A 450 30.88 18.66 20.37
C THR A 450 31.74 19.92 20.55
N ASP A 451 31.70 20.84 19.58
CA ASP A 451 32.34 22.16 19.63
C ASP A 451 31.42 23.22 19.02
N LEU A 452 30.61 23.82 19.89
CA LEU A 452 29.60 24.80 19.49
C LEU A 452 30.17 26.00 18.71
N PRO A 453 31.26 26.67 19.15
CA PRO A 453 31.92 27.71 18.34
C PRO A 453 32.29 27.27 16.92
N THR A 454 32.84 26.06 16.76
CA THR A 454 33.23 25.54 15.45
C THR A 454 32.02 25.27 14.57
N THR A 455 30.98 24.60 15.08
CA THR A 455 29.73 24.36 14.34
C THR A 455 29.04 25.66 13.94
N MET A 456 28.98 26.66 14.83
CA MET A 456 28.38 27.97 14.49
C MET A 456 29.23 28.71 13.43
N LYS A 457 30.54 28.49 13.41
CA LYS A 457 31.41 29.04 12.36
C LYS A 457 31.14 28.38 11.01
N GLU A 458 30.96 27.07 10.97
CA GLU A 458 30.57 26.35 9.77
C GLU A 458 29.21 26.80 9.25
N ALA A 459 28.21 26.91 10.13
CA ALA A 459 26.91 27.46 9.75
C ALA A 459 27.02 28.89 9.19
N TYR A 460 27.87 29.74 9.79
CA TYR A 460 28.13 31.08 9.28
C TYR A 460 28.77 31.09 7.89
N ASN A 461 29.73 30.18 7.64
CA ASN A 461 30.41 30.08 6.34
C ASN A 461 29.42 29.70 5.23
N HIS A 462 28.37 28.94 5.55
CA HIS A 462 27.41 28.39 4.60
C HIS A 462 26.09 29.18 4.52
N THR A 463 25.81 30.07 5.49
CA THR A 463 24.69 31.02 5.38
C THR A 463 25.03 32.10 4.35
N LYS A 464 24.09 32.46 3.46
CA LYS A 464 24.26 33.56 2.50
C LYS A 464 24.36 34.92 3.21
N PRO A 465 25.05 35.92 2.63
CA PRO A 465 24.96 37.30 3.13
C PRO A 465 23.50 37.76 3.18
N GLY A 466 23.05 38.23 4.35
CA GLY A 466 21.65 38.56 4.58
C GLY A 466 20.75 37.41 5.03
N GLY A 467 21.20 36.16 4.92
CA GLY A 467 20.49 34.97 5.41
C GLY A 467 20.50 34.84 6.93
N TYR A 468 19.63 33.97 7.46
CA TYR A 468 19.39 33.82 8.89
C TYR A 468 19.74 32.43 9.41
N ILE A 469 20.11 32.37 10.69
CA ILE A 469 20.13 31.15 11.48
C ILE A 469 19.18 31.29 12.66
N GLU A 470 18.45 30.23 13.00
CA GLU A 470 17.52 30.20 14.12
C GLU A 470 17.59 28.87 14.89
N PHE A 471 17.46 28.97 16.22
CA PHE A 471 17.39 27.86 17.14
C PHE A 471 16.15 27.95 18.03
N LEU A 472 15.40 26.87 18.11
CA LEU A 472 14.31 26.64 19.07
C LEU A 472 14.78 25.63 20.11
N GLU A 473 15.05 26.08 21.34
CA GLU A 473 15.69 25.26 22.36
C GLU A 473 14.88 25.18 23.66
N PHE A 474 14.64 23.95 24.10
CA PHE A 474 13.94 23.65 25.34
C PHE A 474 14.94 23.55 26.50
N GLU A 475 14.87 24.46 27.49
CA GLU A 475 15.72 24.38 28.69
C GLU A 475 15.32 23.14 29.50
N SER A 476 16.22 22.18 29.64
CA SER A 476 15.99 20.90 30.33
C SER A 476 15.72 21.00 31.86
N GLN A 477 15.77 22.20 32.46
CA GLN A 477 15.48 22.42 33.89
C GLN A 477 14.02 22.83 34.16
N ALA A 478 13.24 21.94 34.78
CA ALA A 478 11.89 22.27 35.24
C ALA A 478 11.93 23.20 36.46
N ARG A 479 11.01 24.16 36.50
CA ARG A 479 10.92 25.18 37.55
C ARG A 479 9.50 25.26 38.09
N SER A 480 9.35 25.90 39.24
CA SER A 480 8.05 26.21 39.84
C SER A 480 7.75 27.70 39.70
N GLN A 481 6.51 28.06 39.36
CA GLN A 481 6.09 29.47 39.31
C GLN A 481 5.84 30.06 40.70
N VAL A 482 5.58 29.23 41.71
CA VAL A 482 5.16 29.69 43.04
C VAL A 482 6.31 29.82 44.04
N ALA A 483 7.43 29.13 43.84
CA ALA A 483 8.58 29.21 44.72
C ALA A 483 9.87 28.77 44.03
N GLU A 484 11.01 29.22 44.56
CA GLU A 484 12.30 28.64 44.19
C GLU A 484 12.44 27.26 44.85
N LEU A 485 12.68 26.23 44.04
CA LEU A 485 12.79 24.86 44.53
C LEU A 485 14.15 24.65 45.21
N PRO A 486 14.22 23.92 46.34
CA PRO A 486 15.47 23.66 47.04
C PRO A 486 16.39 22.69 46.25
N GLU A 487 17.67 22.60 46.63
CA GLU A 487 18.69 21.81 45.90
C GLU A 487 18.36 20.31 45.85
N GLU A 488 17.77 19.79 46.91
CA GLU A 488 17.34 18.39 47.04
C GLU A 488 16.07 18.06 46.25
N HIS A 489 15.37 19.05 45.69
CA HIS A 489 14.14 18.81 44.93
C HIS A 489 14.43 18.00 43.65
N ILE A 490 13.53 17.07 43.31
CA ILE A 490 13.73 16.12 42.21
C ILE A 490 14.05 16.77 40.86
N TYR A 491 13.44 17.92 40.55
CA TYR A 491 13.78 18.69 39.34
C TYR A 491 15.23 19.15 39.30
N ARG A 492 15.79 19.59 40.45
CA ARG A 492 17.18 20.05 40.51
C ARG A 492 18.16 18.89 40.55
N THR A 493 17.87 17.85 41.33
CA THR A 493 18.76 16.68 41.44
C THR A 493 18.82 15.90 40.14
N CYS A 494 17.69 15.66 39.47
CA CYS A 494 17.64 15.01 38.16
C CYS A 494 18.36 15.85 37.09
N TYR A 495 18.09 17.16 37.01
CA TYR A 495 18.80 18.08 36.11
C TYR A 495 20.32 18.05 36.33
N THR A 496 20.77 18.16 37.59
CA THR A 496 22.19 18.17 37.93
C THR A 496 22.88 16.87 37.52
N ALA A 497 22.21 15.73 37.73
CA ALA A 497 22.72 14.42 37.33
C ALA A 497 22.84 14.29 35.81
N LEU A 498 21.81 14.70 35.06
CA LEU A 498 21.81 14.65 33.59
C LEU A 498 22.88 15.55 32.98
N ILE A 499 22.99 16.80 33.43
CA ILE A 499 24.00 17.75 32.93
C ILE A 499 25.42 17.29 33.28
N THR A 500 25.64 16.76 34.48
CA THR A 500 26.96 16.23 34.87
C THR A 500 27.35 15.05 33.97
N ALA A 501 26.41 14.16 33.65
CA ALA A 501 26.62 13.05 32.74
C ALA A 501 26.92 13.54 31.31
N ALA A 502 26.13 14.47 30.78
CA ALA A 502 26.33 15.05 29.44
C ALA A 502 27.70 15.76 29.31
N ASN A 503 28.08 16.55 30.32
CA ASN A 503 29.40 17.19 30.39
C ASN A 503 30.55 16.16 30.43
N THR A 504 30.35 15.00 31.05
CA THR A 504 31.34 13.91 31.08
C THR A 504 31.59 13.33 29.69
N LEU A 505 30.58 13.34 28.81
CA LEU A 505 30.70 12.96 27.40
C LEU A 505 31.27 14.07 26.50
N GLY A 506 31.67 15.22 27.06
CA GLY A 506 32.11 16.37 26.27
C GLY A 506 30.98 17.03 25.46
N LYS A 507 29.72 16.81 25.84
CA LYS A 507 28.53 17.35 25.18
C LYS A 507 27.79 18.30 26.12
N PRO A 508 28.21 19.57 26.21
CA PRO A 508 27.62 20.51 27.17
C PRO A 508 26.14 20.75 26.85
N GLY A 509 25.29 20.43 27.82
CA GLY A 509 23.83 20.51 27.72
C GLY A 509 23.24 21.76 28.36
N GLU A 510 23.93 22.90 28.36
CA GLU A 510 23.43 24.15 28.96
C GLU A 510 23.67 25.38 28.05
N ASN A 511 23.69 25.16 26.73
CA ASN A 511 24.19 26.13 25.76
C ASN A 511 23.34 27.41 25.71
N VAL A 512 22.02 27.29 25.84
CA VAL A 512 21.11 28.44 25.85
C VAL A 512 21.01 29.09 27.24
N ARG A 513 21.03 28.28 28.30
CA ARG A 513 20.95 28.77 29.68
C ARG A 513 22.16 29.61 30.08
N THR A 514 23.36 29.18 29.69
CA THR A 514 24.63 29.88 29.99
C THR A 514 24.94 31.02 29.01
N GLY A 515 24.12 31.19 27.97
CA GLY A 515 24.36 32.15 26.89
C GLY A 515 25.48 31.75 25.92
N ALA A 516 25.91 30.48 25.92
CA ALA A 516 27.02 30.02 25.09
C ALA A 516 26.68 30.03 23.60
N LEU A 517 25.45 29.67 23.22
CA LEU A 517 24.98 29.71 21.82
C LEU A 517 25.04 31.13 21.25
N GLN A 518 24.58 32.12 22.01
CA GLN A 518 24.59 33.53 21.60
C GLN A 518 26.02 34.02 21.38
N ARG A 519 26.92 33.74 22.32
CA ARG A 519 28.34 34.10 22.19
C ARG A 519 28.99 33.41 20.99
N ALA A 520 28.65 32.15 20.72
CA ALA A 520 29.18 31.42 19.57
C ALA A 520 28.70 32.01 18.23
N LEU A 521 27.41 32.39 18.14
CA LEU A 521 26.86 33.08 16.97
C LEU A 521 27.55 34.44 16.73
N GLU A 522 27.72 35.25 17.78
CA GLU A 522 28.44 36.54 17.71
C GLU A 522 29.91 36.35 17.27
N GLN A 523 30.60 35.36 17.85
CA GLN A 523 31.99 35.04 17.51
C GLN A 523 32.14 34.52 16.07
N ALA A 524 31.16 33.78 15.56
CA ALA A 524 31.14 33.31 14.18
C ALA A 524 31.03 34.47 13.18
N GLY A 525 30.36 35.56 13.59
CA GLY A 525 30.20 36.81 12.85
C GLY A 525 28.75 37.21 12.57
N TYR A 526 27.77 36.49 13.13
CA TYR A 526 26.37 36.87 13.00
C TYR A 526 26.07 38.20 13.72
N VAL A 527 25.11 38.96 13.19
CA VAL A 527 24.64 40.23 13.72
C VAL A 527 23.13 40.20 13.93
N ASP A 528 22.57 41.27 14.49
CA ASP A 528 21.13 41.40 14.75
C ASP A 528 20.56 40.24 15.60
N LEU A 529 21.33 39.77 16.58
CA LEU A 529 20.95 38.66 17.45
C LEU A 529 19.71 39.02 18.27
N VAL A 530 18.68 38.18 18.17
CA VAL A 530 17.46 38.26 18.96
C VAL A 530 17.33 37.00 19.80
N HIS A 531 16.99 37.19 21.08
CA HIS A 531 16.71 36.11 22.01
C HIS A 531 15.37 36.33 22.70
N HIS A 532 14.44 35.43 22.44
CA HIS A 532 13.16 35.36 23.12
C HIS A 532 13.12 34.16 24.06
N ARG A 533 12.44 34.33 25.20
CA ARG A 533 12.28 33.29 26.22
C ARG A 533 10.82 33.25 26.68
N TRP A 534 10.18 32.10 26.54
CA TRP A 534 8.78 31.86 26.95
C TRP A 534 8.70 30.83 28.06
N LYS A 535 7.73 31.00 28.95
CA LYS A 535 7.37 30.00 29.96
C LYS A 535 6.37 29.04 29.35
N ILE A 536 6.72 27.77 29.32
CA ILE A 536 5.90 26.67 28.82
C ILE A 536 5.35 25.89 30.02
N PRO A 537 4.03 25.88 30.25
CA PRO A 537 3.45 25.24 31.42
C PRO A 537 3.52 23.71 31.32
N ILE A 538 3.71 23.05 32.47
CA ILE A 538 3.64 21.60 32.64
C ILE A 538 2.42 21.27 33.49
N GLY A 539 1.44 20.56 32.91
CA GLY A 539 0.17 20.22 33.54
C GLY A 539 -0.88 21.33 33.46
N GLY A 540 -2.10 21.01 33.89
CA GLY A 540 -3.27 21.89 33.70
C GLY A 540 -3.47 23.01 34.72
N TRP A 541 -2.40 23.61 35.24
CA TRP A 541 -2.50 24.65 36.28
C TRP A 541 -2.77 26.07 35.74
N CYS A 542 -2.54 26.30 34.44
CA CYS A 542 -2.84 27.59 33.81
C CYS A 542 -4.34 27.88 33.82
N ALA A 543 -4.70 29.15 34.07
CA ALA A 543 -6.10 29.62 33.98
C ALA A 543 -6.55 29.84 32.54
N ASP A 544 -5.61 30.15 31.63
CA ASP A 544 -5.87 30.27 30.20
C ASP A 544 -6.23 28.87 29.62
N PRO A 545 -7.39 28.70 28.97
CA PRO A 545 -7.82 27.39 28.46
C PRO A 545 -6.85 26.77 27.46
N LYS A 546 -6.23 27.57 26.57
CA LYS A 546 -5.28 27.07 25.57
C LYS A 546 -4.00 26.60 26.25
N LEU A 547 -3.42 27.42 27.13
CA LEU A 547 -2.22 27.05 27.89
C LEU A 547 -2.47 25.90 28.86
N LYS A 548 -3.69 25.76 29.38
CA LYS A 548 -4.09 24.62 30.21
C LYS A 548 -4.10 23.32 29.41
N GLN A 549 -4.68 23.34 28.21
CA GLN A 549 -4.71 22.18 27.31
C GLN A 549 -3.29 21.80 26.86
N LEU A 550 -2.51 22.79 26.40
CA LEU A 550 -1.09 22.60 26.06
C LEU A 550 -0.29 22.07 27.25
N GLY A 551 -0.54 22.56 28.46
CA GLY A 551 0.13 22.04 29.65
C GLY A 551 -0.13 20.55 29.90
N TRP A 552 -1.34 20.05 29.63
CA TRP A 552 -1.63 18.61 29.72
C TRP A 552 -0.90 17.80 28.65
N ILE A 553 -0.91 18.28 27.41
CA ILE A 553 -0.19 17.68 26.28
C ILE A 553 1.31 17.57 26.62
N ILE A 554 1.90 18.67 27.12
CA ILE A 554 3.32 18.72 27.46
C ILE A 554 3.65 17.82 28.65
N LEU A 555 2.76 17.73 29.65
CA LEU A 555 2.94 16.77 30.75
C LEU A 555 3.01 15.33 30.26
N ASP A 556 2.18 14.97 29.29
CA ASP A 556 2.13 13.63 28.70
C ASP A 556 3.42 13.34 27.92
N PHE A 557 3.78 14.24 27.00
CA PHE A 557 5.05 14.25 26.27
C PHE A 557 6.26 14.00 27.19
N LEU A 558 6.38 14.80 28.25
CA LEU A 558 7.50 14.71 29.18
C LEU A 558 7.46 13.42 30.00
N SER A 559 6.27 12.93 30.36
CA SER A 559 6.13 11.70 31.15
C SER A 559 6.67 10.49 30.40
N ASP A 560 6.49 10.46 29.08
CA ASP A 560 6.94 9.36 28.22
C ASP A 560 8.38 9.55 27.73
N SER A 561 8.81 10.80 27.52
CA SER A 561 10.15 11.11 26.99
C SER A 561 11.26 11.10 28.05
N LEU A 562 10.91 11.28 29.34
CA LEU A 562 11.90 11.43 30.42
C LEU A 562 12.90 10.27 30.50
N GLU A 563 12.40 9.05 30.28
CA GLU A 563 13.23 7.85 30.29
C GLU A 563 14.11 7.76 29.03
N GLY A 564 13.62 8.19 27.87
CA GLY A 564 14.39 8.23 26.63
C GLY A 564 15.61 9.14 26.73
N PHE A 565 15.42 10.35 27.24
CA PHE A 565 16.54 11.28 27.39
C PHE A 565 17.42 10.99 28.63
N GLY A 566 16.88 10.32 29.65
CA GLY A 566 17.57 10.18 30.93
C GLY A 566 18.34 8.88 31.12
N LEU A 567 17.85 7.76 30.59
CA LEU A 567 18.29 6.43 31.04
C LEU A 567 19.75 6.15 30.70
N TYR A 568 20.18 6.43 29.47
CA TYR A 568 21.57 6.23 29.04
C TYR A 568 22.54 7.10 29.87
N LEU A 569 22.24 8.40 30.01
CA LEU A 569 23.08 9.33 30.75
C LEU A 569 23.20 8.95 32.24
N LEU A 570 22.10 8.60 32.90
CA LEU A 570 22.13 8.29 34.33
C LEU A 570 22.76 6.92 34.60
N LYS A 571 22.42 5.90 33.81
CA LYS A 571 22.90 4.53 34.04
C LYS A 571 24.29 4.31 33.44
N GLU A 572 24.46 4.53 32.14
CA GLU A 572 25.70 4.17 31.44
C GLU A 572 26.83 5.16 31.71
N VAL A 573 26.52 6.44 31.94
CA VAL A 573 27.53 7.49 32.16
C VAL A 573 27.71 7.82 33.64
N ALA A 574 26.63 8.13 34.37
CA ALA A 574 26.71 8.48 35.79
C ALA A 574 26.75 7.28 36.75
N GLY A 575 26.62 6.05 36.23
CA GLY A 575 26.75 4.81 37.00
C GLY A 575 25.61 4.54 37.98
N PHE A 576 24.42 5.10 37.76
CA PHE A 576 23.26 4.81 38.61
C PHE A 576 22.75 3.39 38.31
N SER A 577 22.18 2.72 39.32
CA SER A 577 21.45 1.47 39.04
C SER A 577 20.17 1.78 38.26
N TYR A 578 19.68 0.80 37.50
CA TYR A 578 18.42 0.93 36.76
C TYR A 578 17.26 1.29 37.70
N GLU A 579 17.17 0.65 38.85
CA GLU A 579 16.14 0.91 39.86
C GLU A 579 16.22 2.33 40.40
N LYS A 580 17.44 2.86 40.62
CA LYS A 580 17.64 4.24 41.05
C LYS A 580 17.16 5.23 39.99
N CYS A 581 17.38 4.94 38.70
CA CYS A 581 16.87 5.76 37.60
C CYS A 581 15.34 5.74 37.58
N GLN A 582 14.72 4.57 37.70
CA GLN A 582 13.26 4.43 37.71
C GLN A 582 12.61 5.14 38.90
N VAL A 583 13.21 5.08 40.09
CA VAL A 583 12.74 5.86 41.26
C VAL A 583 12.82 7.35 40.98
N MET A 584 13.94 7.84 40.44
CA MET A 584 14.12 9.24 40.09
C MET A 584 13.08 9.71 39.05
N PHE A 585 12.83 8.91 38.00
CA PHE A 585 11.81 9.23 36.98
C PHE A 585 10.40 9.22 37.55
N SER A 586 10.09 8.29 38.46
CA SER A 586 8.81 8.22 39.15
C SER A 586 8.56 9.46 40.02
N GLU A 587 9.56 9.86 40.82
CA GLU A 587 9.49 11.08 41.64
C GLU A 587 9.35 12.34 40.77
N TYR A 588 10.05 12.39 39.63
CA TYR A 588 9.96 13.51 38.70
C TYR A 588 8.57 13.63 38.09
N ARG A 589 7.98 12.50 37.64
CA ARG A 589 6.59 12.44 37.15
C ARG A 589 5.59 12.87 38.23
N ALA A 590 5.80 12.46 39.47
CA ALA A 590 4.96 12.89 40.59
C ALA A 590 5.03 14.41 40.81
N ALA A 591 6.22 15.02 40.72
CA ALA A 591 6.38 16.46 40.79
C ALA A 591 5.72 17.19 39.61
N MET A 592 5.84 16.69 38.37
CA MET A 592 5.16 17.27 37.21
C MET A 592 3.63 17.24 37.32
N ARG A 593 3.08 16.23 38.00
CA ARG A 593 1.65 16.09 38.26
C ARG A 593 1.15 16.92 39.44
N ASP A 594 2.03 17.56 40.23
CA ASP A 594 1.63 18.38 41.36
C ASP A 594 1.22 19.80 40.90
N PRO A 595 -0.09 20.12 40.85
CA PRO A 595 -0.54 21.42 40.38
C PRO A 595 -0.13 22.56 41.33
N ARG A 596 0.28 22.26 42.57
CA ARG A 596 0.74 23.26 43.54
C ARG A 596 2.09 23.85 43.14
N LEU A 597 2.92 23.07 42.43
CA LEU A 597 4.22 23.55 41.95
C LEU A 597 4.07 24.54 40.79
N GLN A 598 2.95 24.50 40.05
CA GLN A 598 2.77 25.29 38.83
C GLN A 598 4.00 25.19 37.93
N SER A 599 4.36 23.95 37.61
CA SER A 599 5.64 23.63 36.98
C SER A 599 5.71 24.17 35.55
N PHE A 600 6.88 24.65 35.13
CA PHE A 600 7.11 25.17 33.79
C PHE A 600 8.56 24.94 33.32
N TYR A 601 8.76 24.98 32.01
CA TYR A 601 10.07 25.06 31.35
C TYR A 601 10.24 26.39 30.61
N TYR A 602 11.48 26.73 30.26
CA TYR A 602 11.74 27.82 29.33
C TYR A 602 11.94 27.27 27.91
N MET A 603 11.20 27.82 26.96
CA MET A 603 11.50 27.69 25.53
C MET A 603 12.26 28.93 25.09
N HIS A 604 13.38 28.74 24.40
CA HIS A 604 14.20 29.81 23.85
C HIS A 604 14.08 29.81 22.33
N VAL A 605 13.81 30.97 21.73
CA VAL A 605 13.99 31.19 20.29
C VAL A 605 15.13 32.19 20.14
N ILE A 606 16.19 31.78 19.45
CA ILE A 606 17.37 32.60 19.19
C ILE A 606 17.60 32.64 17.70
N TYR A 607 17.61 33.82 17.10
CA TYR A 607 17.99 33.96 15.69
C TYR A 607 18.94 35.12 15.47
N ALA A 608 19.74 35.01 14.42
CA ALA A 608 20.71 36.04 14.02
C ALA A 608 20.91 36.02 12.50
N ARG A 609 21.40 37.14 11.95
CA ARG A 609 21.58 37.31 10.50
C ARG A 609 23.05 37.40 10.12
N LYS A 610 23.44 36.84 8.99
CA LYS A 610 24.76 37.10 8.41
C LYS A 610 24.81 38.52 7.80
N PRO A 611 25.83 39.34 8.10
CA PRO A 611 25.96 40.67 7.50
C PRO A 611 25.94 40.63 5.97
N ASP A 612 25.30 41.62 5.34
CA ASP A 612 25.35 41.83 3.90
C ASP A 612 26.14 43.11 3.62
N VAL A 613 27.41 42.92 3.27
CA VAL A 613 28.38 44.01 3.06
C VAL A 613 27.96 44.93 1.89
N SER A 614 27.04 44.48 1.03
CA SER A 614 26.53 45.28 -0.11
C SER A 614 25.40 46.26 0.26
N LYS A 615 24.79 46.11 1.45
CA LYS A 615 23.61 46.88 1.89
C LYS A 615 23.83 47.75 3.14
N GLU A 616 25.05 47.89 3.65
CA GLU A 616 25.28 48.66 4.88
C GLU A 616 24.99 50.16 4.71
N LYS A 617 23.86 50.60 5.28
CA LYS A 617 23.68 51.97 5.83
C LYS A 617 23.69 51.89 7.35
N LYS A 618 24.46 52.81 7.94
CA LYS A 618 24.80 53.00 9.37
C LYS A 618 23.76 52.60 10.42
N PRO A 619 24.21 52.18 11.63
CA PRO A 619 23.35 51.61 12.67
C PRO A 619 22.46 52.64 13.36
N ALA A 620 21.20 52.27 13.63
CA ALA A 620 20.31 52.95 14.56
C ALA A 620 20.37 52.25 15.95
N PRO A 621 20.18 52.98 17.07
CA PRO A 621 20.65 52.55 18.38
C PRO A 621 19.76 51.49 19.03
N SER A 622 20.43 50.58 19.75
CA SER A 622 19.94 49.68 20.81
C SER A 622 18.54 50.00 21.33
N ALA A 623 17.58 49.13 20.99
CA ALA A 623 16.29 49.05 21.67
C ALA A 623 16.37 47.95 22.73
N ALA A 624 16.18 48.34 23.98
CA ALA A 624 16.22 47.48 25.15
C ALA A 624 15.25 46.28 25.03
N THR A 625 15.74 45.11 25.44
CA THR A 625 15.00 43.85 25.57
C THR A 625 13.76 44.03 26.46
N PRO A 626 12.53 43.78 25.97
CA PRO A 626 11.39 43.62 26.85
C PRO A 626 11.28 42.16 27.28
N THR A 627 11.61 41.86 28.55
CA THR A 627 11.17 40.62 29.21
C THR A 627 9.65 40.66 29.32
N ARG A 628 8.94 39.96 28.44
CA ARG A 628 7.47 39.89 28.46
C ARG A 628 7.05 38.69 29.31
N ASP A 629 6.88 38.91 30.61
CA ASP A 629 6.43 37.91 31.59
C ASP A 629 4.89 37.72 31.61
N THR A 630 4.19 37.75 30.47
CA THR A 630 2.73 37.53 30.44
C THR A 630 2.21 36.99 29.10
N PRO A 631 1.23 36.05 29.10
CA PRO A 631 0.61 35.53 27.87
C PRO A 631 -0.22 36.60 27.15
N PRO A 632 -0.48 36.47 25.83
CA PRO A 632 -1.24 37.47 25.07
C PRO A 632 -2.71 37.53 25.50
N GLY A 633 -3.17 38.72 25.92
CA GLY A 633 -4.56 39.02 26.25
C GLY A 633 -5.35 39.68 25.11
N VAL A 634 -6.59 39.21 24.94
CA VAL A 634 -7.61 39.51 23.91
C VAL A 634 -8.05 40.99 23.79
N ARG A 635 -8.41 41.43 22.56
CA ARG A 635 -9.37 42.54 22.31
C ARG A 635 -10.72 42.03 21.77
N LYS A 636 -11.80 42.68 22.21
CA LYS A 636 -13.23 42.27 22.22
C LYS A 636 -14.05 42.50 20.93
N ARG A 637 -14.93 41.51 20.66
CA ARG A 637 -16.40 41.49 20.32
C ARG A 637 -17.05 42.43 19.29
N PHE A 638 -17.90 41.81 18.45
CA PHE A 638 -19.31 42.17 18.14
C PHE A 638 -20.13 40.85 17.94
N THR A 639 -20.93 40.40 18.92
CA THR A 639 -22.42 40.46 19.09
C THR A 639 -23.26 39.37 18.37
N SER A 640 -23.86 38.52 19.21
CA SER A 640 -24.90 37.44 19.06
C SER A 640 -26.28 37.95 18.53
N PRO A 641 -27.41 37.18 18.39
CA PRO A 641 -27.91 36.04 19.23
C PRO A 641 -28.66 34.86 18.51
N CYS A 642 -28.50 33.60 18.95
CA CYS A 642 -29.35 32.82 19.89
C CYS A 642 -30.50 32.02 19.24
N SER A 643 -30.54 30.69 19.48
CA SER A 643 -31.67 30.04 20.17
C SER A 643 -31.27 28.66 20.71
N THR A 644 -31.46 28.51 22.02
CA THR A 644 -31.32 27.33 22.87
C THR A 644 -32.54 26.39 22.81
N SER A 645 -32.34 25.08 22.98
CA SER A 645 -33.25 24.28 23.80
C SER A 645 -32.54 23.11 24.49
N THR A 646 -32.61 23.15 25.82
CA THR A 646 -32.24 22.15 26.83
C THR A 646 -33.10 20.88 26.78
N CYS A 647 -32.53 19.71 27.11
CA CYS A 647 -33.03 18.90 28.24
C CYS A 647 -32.03 17.81 28.67
N SER A 648 -31.89 17.68 29.98
CA SER A 648 -30.99 16.82 30.76
C SER A 648 -31.52 15.40 30.98
N SER A 649 -30.56 14.46 31.04
CA SER A 649 -30.46 13.16 31.73
C SER A 649 -31.66 12.20 31.82
N TRP A 650 -31.38 10.90 31.62
CA TRP A 650 -31.58 9.82 32.60
C TRP A 650 -30.77 8.58 32.18
N MET A 651 -29.89 8.11 33.07
CA MET A 651 -29.28 6.79 32.98
C MET A 651 -30.29 5.74 33.47
N SER A 652 -30.49 4.69 32.70
CA SER A 652 -30.84 3.37 33.24
C SER A 652 -30.41 2.27 32.27
N ALA A 653 -29.83 1.22 32.85
CA ALA A 653 -29.04 0.17 32.23
C ALA A 653 -29.84 -0.87 31.42
N ASN A 654 -29.07 -1.55 30.55
CA ASN A 654 -29.28 -2.87 29.92
C ASN A 654 -30.34 -3.01 28.81
N SER A 655 -29.88 -3.01 27.56
CA SER A 655 -29.88 -4.23 26.73
C SER A 655 -28.86 -4.11 25.58
N VAL A 656 -28.00 -5.10 25.48
CA VAL A 656 -27.00 -5.31 24.41
C VAL A 656 -27.71 -5.51 23.05
N TYR A 657 -27.02 -5.15 21.96
CA TYR A 657 -27.44 -5.09 20.55
C TYR A 657 -28.03 -3.74 20.10
N THR A 658 -27.16 -2.73 19.98
CA THR A 658 -27.40 -1.54 19.16
C THR A 658 -26.44 -1.59 17.97
N SER A 659 -26.95 -1.40 16.74
CA SER A 659 -26.08 -1.17 15.59
C SER A 659 -25.30 0.12 15.86
N SER A 660 -23.97 0.04 15.84
CA SER A 660 -23.14 1.17 16.24
C SER A 660 -22.86 2.06 15.04
N THR A 661 -23.24 3.33 15.13
CA THR A 661 -22.63 4.42 14.34
C THR A 661 -21.34 4.90 14.99
N ALA A 662 -20.62 4.00 15.67
CA ALA A 662 -19.36 4.30 16.34
C ALA A 662 -18.21 4.21 15.32
N SER A 663 -17.19 5.05 15.49
CA SER A 663 -15.91 4.94 14.77
C SER A 663 -15.40 3.50 14.83
N LEU A 664 -15.04 2.94 13.67
CA LEU A 664 -14.59 1.56 13.48
C LEU A 664 -13.43 1.26 14.46
N THR A 665 -13.59 0.26 15.32
CA THR A 665 -12.45 -0.31 16.06
C THR A 665 -11.63 -1.16 15.10
N GLU A 666 -10.32 -1.27 15.33
CA GLU A 666 -9.39 -2.07 14.50
C GLU A 666 -9.87 -3.53 14.33
N SER A 667 -10.47 -4.10 15.38
CA SER A 667 -11.08 -5.44 15.37
C SER A 667 -12.26 -5.63 14.40
N ILE A 668 -12.90 -4.56 13.90
CA ILE A 668 -13.98 -4.66 12.91
C ILE A 668 -13.43 -4.86 11.49
N ARG A 669 -12.14 -4.54 11.26
CA ARG A 669 -11.42 -4.70 9.99
C ARG A 669 -10.61 -6.00 9.90
N GLU A 670 -10.69 -6.89 10.89
CA GLU A 670 -10.07 -8.21 10.83
C GLU A 670 -10.81 -9.08 9.79
N TYR A 671 -10.22 -9.23 8.60
CA TYR A 671 -10.67 -10.14 7.55
C TYR A 671 -10.00 -11.51 7.70
N ARG A 672 -10.65 -12.58 7.22
CA ARG A 672 -9.99 -13.88 7.11
C ARG A 672 -9.28 -13.90 5.78
N GLU A 673 -8.01 -14.25 5.80
CA GLU A 673 -7.24 -14.50 4.61
C GLU A 673 -7.35 -15.98 4.25
N ILE A 674 -7.78 -16.26 3.03
CA ILE A 674 -7.94 -17.61 2.50
C ILE A 674 -7.30 -17.61 1.10
N HIS A 675 -6.22 -18.36 0.94
CA HIS A 675 -5.47 -18.48 -0.32
C HIS A 675 -5.04 -17.13 -0.93
N GLY A 676 -4.52 -16.21 -0.10
CA GLY A 676 -4.06 -14.88 -0.53
C GLY A 676 -5.19 -13.89 -0.89
N ARG A 677 -6.45 -14.23 -0.57
CA ARG A 677 -7.63 -13.38 -0.78
C ARG A 677 -8.30 -13.08 0.55
N THR A 678 -8.88 -11.89 0.72
CA THR A 678 -9.56 -11.53 1.98
C THR A 678 -11.07 -11.74 1.88
N TYR A 679 -11.68 -12.21 2.96
CA TYR A 679 -13.12 -12.42 3.08
C TYR A 679 -13.63 -11.91 4.43
N THR A 680 -14.92 -11.60 4.51
CA THR A 680 -15.55 -11.24 5.81
C THR A 680 -15.45 -12.41 6.79
N GLN A 681 -15.11 -12.11 8.05
CA GLN A 681 -15.10 -13.09 9.15
C GLN A 681 -16.48 -13.25 9.81
N LYS A 682 -17.41 -12.33 9.58
CA LYS A 682 -18.68 -12.24 10.31
C LYS A 682 -19.72 -13.26 9.85
N THR A 683 -19.63 -13.70 8.60
CA THR A 683 -20.57 -14.63 7.98
C THR A 683 -19.83 -15.56 7.03
N GLU A 684 -20.48 -16.65 6.62
CA GLU A 684 -19.99 -17.55 5.57
C GLU A 684 -20.27 -16.98 4.17
N TYR A 685 -20.00 -15.69 3.94
CA TYR A 685 -20.08 -15.10 2.60
C TYR A 685 -18.90 -15.55 1.75
N TRP A 686 -19.18 -15.88 0.49
CA TRP A 686 -18.23 -16.51 -0.44
C TRP A 686 -17.46 -15.52 -1.32
N GLY A 687 -17.92 -14.27 -1.43
CA GLY A 687 -17.25 -13.25 -2.24
C GLY A 687 -16.05 -12.65 -1.48
N PRO A 688 -14.90 -12.46 -2.15
CA PRO A 688 -13.76 -11.75 -1.56
C PRO A 688 -14.08 -10.26 -1.34
N ASN A 689 -13.30 -9.60 -0.50
CA ASN A 689 -13.43 -8.17 -0.18
C ASN A 689 -12.10 -7.39 -0.24
N ASP A 690 -11.09 -8.00 -0.89
CA ASP A 690 -9.80 -7.37 -1.22
C ASP A 690 -9.94 -6.30 -2.32
N GLU A 691 -8.89 -5.49 -2.48
CA GLU A 691 -8.79 -4.41 -3.47
C GLU A 691 -9.09 -4.92 -4.89
N LYS A 692 -8.47 -6.02 -5.31
CA LYS A 692 -8.75 -6.70 -6.59
C LYS A 692 -10.24 -6.95 -6.82
N GLN A 693 -11.01 -7.37 -5.81
CA GLN A 693 -12.46 -7.53 -5.96
C GLN A 693 -13.21 -6.20 -5.93
N ASN A 694 -12.81 -5.25 -5.09
CA ASN A 694 -13.41 -3.91 -5.02
C ASN A 694 -13.31 -3.21 -6.38
N ASP A 695 -12.16 -3.28 -7.03
CA ASP A 695 -11.95 -2.70 -8.37
C ASP A 695 -12.77 -3.40 -9.45
N ALA A 696 -12.93 -4.72 -9.36
CA ALA A 696 -13.83 -5.45 -10.24
C ALA A 696 -15.28 -4.95 -10.08
N LEU A 697 -15.72 -4.66 -8.85
CA LEU A 697 -17.06 -4.12 -8.58
C LEU A 697 -17.23 -2.68 -9.09
N ASP A 698 -16.21 -1.83 -8.96
CA ASP A 698 -16.23 -0.46 -9.48
C ASP A 698 -16.27 -0.43 -11.02
N PHE A 699 -15.46 -1.29 -11.64
CA PHE A 699 -15.48 -1.45 -13.08
C PHE A 699 -16.82 -2.03 -13.57
N ASN A 700 -17.40 -2.97 -12.82
CA ASN A 700 -18.74 -3.48 -13.05
C ASN A 700 -19.80 -2.37 -12.98
N HIS A 701 -19.71 -1.50 -11.97
CA HIS A 701 -20.59 -0.34 -11.86
C HIS A 701 -20.49 0.56 -13.10
N TYR A 702 -19.27 0.95 -13.49
CA TYR A 702 -19.03 1.85 -14.60
C TYR A 702 -19.68 1.36 -15.90
N TRP A 703 -19.40 0.12 -16.32
CA TRP A 703 -19.93 -0.36 -17.60
C TRP A 703 -21.45 -0.56 -17.54
N MET A 704 -22.01 -0.98 -16.40
CA MET A 704 -23.46 -1.14 -16.28
C MET A 704 -24.18 0.20 -16.38
N THR A 705 -23.62 1.25 -15.75
CA THR A 705 -24.14 2.62 -15.86
C THR A 705 -24.09 3.12 -17.31
N ASP A 706 -22.99 2.86 -18.04
CA ASP A 706 -22.89 3.17 -19.48
C ASP A 706 -23.93 2.38 -20.31
N PHE A 707 -24.05 1.07 -20.05
CA PHE A 707 -25.03 0.20 -20.73
C PHE A 707 -26.48 0.64 -20.53
N PHE A 708 -26.79 1.26 -19.39
CA PHE A 708 -28.11 1.82 -19.09
C PHE A 708 -28.24 3.30 -19.46
N ASP A 709 -27.37 3.83 -20.33
CA ASP A 709 -27.39 5.22 -20.80
C ASP A 709 -27.30 6.23 -19.64
N GLY A 710 -26.45 5.97 -18.65
CA GLY A 710 -26.24 6.82 -17.47
C GLY A 710 -27.36 6.74 -16.42
N LYS A 711 -28.24 5.73 -16.51
CA LYS A 711 -29.31 5.52 -15.52
C LYS A 711 -28.83 4.63 -14.38
N LEU A 712 -28.99 5.14 -13.17
CA LEU A 712 -28.75 4.42 -11.91
C LEU A 712 -29.97 3.64 -11.41
N SER A 713 -31.12 3.79 -12.06
CA SER A 713 -32.34 3.01 -11.78
C SER A 713 -33.13 2.78 -13.07
N LEU A 714 -33.75 1.61 -13.20
CA LEU A 714 -34.66 1.28 -14.30
C LEU A 714 -36.14 1.46 -13.91
N ALA A 715 -36.42 1.40 -12.61
CA ALA A 715 -37.71 1.70 -11.99
C ALA A 715 -38.06 3.19 -12.13
N PRO A 716 -39.33 3.54 -12.37
CA PRO A 716 -39.75 4.92 -12.51
C PRO A 716 -39.94 5.60 -11.14
N ILE A 717 -38.81 5.90 -10.49
CA ILE A 717 -38.74 6.48 -9.13
C ILE A 717 -39.01 7.99 -9.07
N GLY A 718 -39.13 8.65 -10.22
CA GLY A 718 -39.29 10.11 -10.32
C GLY A 718 -37.98 10.88 -10.08
N ASP A 719 -38.06 12.22 -10.06
CA ASP A 719 -36.89 13.10 -10.01
C ASP A 719 -36.51 13.56 -8.59
N SER A 720 -37.21 13.11 -7.56
CA SER A 720 -37.01 13.59 -6.18
C SER A 720 -37.22 12.50 -5.12
N PRO A 721 -36.54 11.35 -5.21
CA PRO A 721 -36.54 10.37 -4.12
C PRO A 721 -36.01 11.02 -2.83
N GLN A 722 -36.54 10.61 -1.67
CA GLN A 722 -36.14 11.19 -0.37
C GLN A 722 -35.34 10.19 0.47
N ARG A 723 -35.70 8.90 0.45
CA ARG A 723 -35.04 7.85 1.23
C ARG A 723 -34.79 6.64 0.37
N VAL A 724 -33.52 6.29 0.21
CA VAL A 724 -33.07 5.20 -0.65
C VAL A 724 -32.20 4.23 0.13
N LEU A 725 -32.45 2.93 -0.06
CA LEU A 725 -31.66 1.85 0.51
C LEU A 725 -30.95 1.09 -0.61
N ASP A 726 -29.63 0.95 -0.51
CA ASP A 726 -28.81 0.14 -1.41
C ASP A 726 -28.31 -1.10 -0.65
N LEU A 727 -28.79 -2.28 -1.05
CA LEU A 727 -28.50 -3.56 -0.40
C LEU A 727 -27.31 -4.24 -1.07
N GLY A 728 -26.32 -4.63 -0.26
CA GLY A 728 -25.07 -5.18 -0.78
C GLY A 728 -24.31 -4.14 -1.57
N THR A 729 -24.05 -2.99 -0.94
CA THR A 729 -23.55 -1.80 -1.63
C THR A 729 -22.12 -1.96 -2.17
N GLY A 730 -21.39 -3.00 -1.75
CA GLY A 730 -20.02 -3.26 -2.18
C GLY A 730 -19.11 -2.10 -1.80
N THR A 731 -18.38 -1.53 -2.76
CA THR A 731 -17.54 -0.33 -2.58
C THR A 731 -18.33 0.92 -2.21
N GLY A 732 -19.65 0.92 -2.41
CA GLY A 732 -20.53 2.06 -2.18
C GLY A 732 -20.64 3.02 -3.36
N ILE A 733 -19.95 2.76 -4.48
CA ILE A 733 -19.90 3.67 -5.64
C ILE A 733 -21.29 3.98 -6.22
N TRP A 734 -22.20 3.00 -6.27
CA TRP A 734 -23.58 3.24 -6.74
C TRP A 734 -24.33 4.18 -5.81
N ALA A 735 -24.19 4.01 -4.49
CA ALA A 735 -24.86 4.85 -3.50
C ALA A 735 -24.35 6.30 -3.55
N ILE A 736 -23.06 6.49 -3.79
CA ILE A 736 -22.42 7.80 -3.98
C ILE A 736 -22.94 8.47 -5.25
N ASP A 737 -22.87 7.81 -6.41
CA ASP A 737 -23.36 8.34 -7.68
C ASP A 737 -24.86 8.66 -7.62
N PHE A 738 -25.64 7.84 -6.91
CA PHE A 738 -27.07 8.08 -6.73
C PHE A 738 -27.32 9.31 -5.85
N ALA A 739 -26.57 9.48 -4.77
CA ALA A 739 -26.67 10.62 -3.87
C ALA A 739 -26.24 11.94 -4.52
N ASP A 740 -25.22 11.91 -5.37
CA ASP A 740 -24.79 13.06 -6.16
C ASP A 740 -25.84 13.45 -7.20
N LYS A 741 -26.46 12.46 -7.85
CA LYS A 741 -27.56 12.70 -8.80
C LYS A 741 -28.81 13.24 -8.12
N TYR A 742 -29.10 12.80 -6.89
CA TYR A 742 -30.26 13.24 -6.11
C TYR A 742 -29.84 13.80 -4.76
N PRO A 743 -29.35 15.06 -4.69
CA PRO A 743 -28.89 15.66 -3.44
C PRO A 743 -29.97 15.79 -2.35
N SER A 744 -31.25 15.66 -2.72
CA SER A 744 -32.37 15.64 -1.77
C SER A 744 -32.60 14.27 -1.12
N ALA A 745 -32.01 13.20 -1.65
CA ALA A 745 -32.17 11.85 -1.15
C ALA A 745 -31.18 11.58 -0.02
N GLU A 746 -31.66 11.06 1.10
CA GLU A 746 -30.83 10.33 2.06
C GLU A 746 -30.64 8.91 1.52
N VAL A 747 -29.39 8.55 1.20
CA VAL A 747 -29.01 7.25 0.67
C VAL A 747 -28.29 6.47 1.76
N VAL A 748 -28.77 5.27 2.05
CA VAL A 748 -28.15 4.34 3.00
C VAL A 748 -27.68 3.12 2.22
N GLY A 749 -26.38 2.86 2.22
CA GLY A 749 -25.79 1.63 1.70
C GLY A 749 -25.52 0.64 2.83
N THR A 750 -25.90 -0.62 2.66
CA THR A 750 -25.63 -1.69 3.64
C THR A 750 -24.75 -2.76 3.02
N ASP A 751 -23.70 -3.18 3.72
CA ASP A 751 -22.84 -4.31 3.32
C ASP A 751 -22.33 -5.10 4.53
N LEU A 752 -21.86 -6.32 4.32
CA LEU A 752 -21.21 -7.12 5.34
C LEU A 752 -19.76 -6.68 5.60
N SER A 753 -19.09 -6.10 4.59
CA SER A 753 -17.69 -5.70 4.64
C SER A 753 -17.56 -4.17 4.62
N PRO A 754 -16.77 -3.56 5.53
CA PRO A 754 -16.50 -2.12 5.52
C PRO A 754 -15.40 -1.74 4.51
N THR A 755 -15.66 -1.91 3.21
CA THR A 755 -14.74 -1.56 2.12
C THR A 755 -15.00 -0.18 1.49
N GLN A 756 -15.93 0.58 2.07
CA GLN A 756 -16.39 1.86 1.53
C GLN A 756 -15.41 3.01 1.89
N PRO A 757 -15.33 4.07 1.05
CA PRO A 757 -14.42 5.19 1.27
C PRO A 757 -14.76 6.00 2.55
N SER A 758 -13.74 6.62 3.13
CA SER A 758 -13.89 7.46 4.34
C SER A 758 -14.53 8.83 4.04
N TRP A 759 -14.41 9.31 2.80
CA TRP A 759 -15.02 10.55 2.33
C TRP A 759 -16.18 10.24 1.39
N VAL A 760 -17.37 10.71 1.75
CA VAL A 760 -18.64 10.46 1.03
C VAL A 760 -19.49 11.74 1.01
N PRO A 761 -20.43 11.89 0.07
CA PRO A 761 -21.41 12.98 0.10
C PRO A 761 -22.17 13.04 1.44
N PRO A 762 -22.55 14.23 1.93
CA PRO A 762 -23.16 14.40 3.25
C PRO A 762 -24.53 13.71 3.40
N ASN A 763 -25.15 13.31 2.29
CA ASN A 763 -26.42 12.60 2.22
C ASN A 763 -26.27 11.08 2.02
N VAL A 764 -25.05 10.53 2.11
CA VAL A 764 -24.75 9.09 2.09
C VAL A 764 -24.39 8.60 3.49
N LYS A 765 -24.88 7.42 3.86
CA LYS A 765 -24.46 6.70 5.06
C LYS A 765 -24.22 5.23 4.72
N PHE A 766 -23.11 4.69 5.21
CA PHE A 766 -22.82 3.26 5.10
C PHE A 766 -22.99 2.57 6.44
N LEU A 767 -23.63 1.41 6.42
CA LEU A 767 -23.85 0.58 7.61
C LEU A 767 -23.33 -0.83 7.34
N ILE A 768 -22.60 -1.37 8.32
CA ILE A 768 -22.28 -2.79 8.31
C ILE A 768 -23.52 -3.55 8.78
N ASP A 769 -24.24 -4.19 7.88
CA ASP A 769 -25.50 -4.86 8.17
C ASP A 769 -25.71 -6.07 7.27
N ASP A 770 -26.35 -7.10 7.82
CA ASP A 770 -26.74 -8.31 7.09
C ASP A 770 -28.20 -8.18 6.67
N PHE A 771 -28.44 -7.90 5.38
CA PHE A 771 -29.78 -7.68 4.85
C PHE A 771 -30.69 -8.92 4.94
N GLU A 772 -30.14 -10.12 5.21
CA GLU A 772 -30.94 -11.33 5.46
C GLU A 772 -31.56 -11.36 6.86
N GLN A 773 -31.10 -10.50 7.78
CA GLN A 773 -31.70 -10.37 9.11
C GLN A 773 -32.96 -9.50 9.07
N LYS A 774 -33.67 -9.43 10.21
CA LYS A 774 -34.81 -8.52 10.35
C LYS A 774 -34.36 -7.07 10.40
N TRP A 775 -35.06 -6.21 9.66
CA TRP A 775 -34.71 -4.79 9.51
C TRP A 775 -35.23 -3.93 10.68
N ILE A 776 -34.78 -4.24 11.90
CA ILE A 776 -35.29 -3.65 13.15
C ILE A 776 -34.97 -2.16 13.35
N GLY A 777 -34.00 -1.63 12.60
CA GLY A 777 -33.59 -0.22 12.65
C GLY A 777 -34.50 0.73 11.85
N TRP A 778 -35.38 0.18 11.00
CA TRP A 778 -36.16 0.96 10.04
C TRP A 778 -37.66 0.85 10.35
N PRO A 779 -38.41 1.98 10.36
CA PRO A 779 -39.87 1.93 10.38
C PRO A 779 -40.46 1.22 9.17
N LYS A 780 -41.68 0.68 9.28
CA LYS A 780 -42.45 0.28 8.09
C LYS A 780 -42.74 1.48 7.19
N ASP A 781 -42.92 1.22 5.90
CA ASP A 781 -43.19 2.25 4.87
C ASP A 781 -42.15 3.40 4.92
N HIS A 782 -40.85 3.08 4.92
CA HIS A 782 -39.78 4.06 5.13
C HIS A 782 -39.06 4.51 3.85
N PHE A 783 -38.72 3.59 2.96
CA PHE A 783 -37.91 3.86 1.77
C PHE A 783 -38.78 4.15 0.55
N ASP A 784 -38.43 5.18 -0.22
CA ASP A 784 -39.05 5.47 -1.51
C ASP A 784 -38.56 4.50 -2.59
N TYR A 785 -37.29 4.09 -2.47
CA TYR A 785 -36.64 3.17 -3.39
C TYR A 785 -35.69 2.22 -2.63
N ILE A 786 -35.77 0.94 -2.96
CA ILE A 786 -34.82 -0.08 -2.49
C ILE A 786 -34.16 -0.70 -3.72
N HIS A 787 -32.83 -0.65 -3.75
CA HIS A 787 -32.00 -1.15 -4.84
C HIS A 787 -31.14 -2.32 -4.35
N ALA A 788 -30.92 -3.28 -5.24
CA ALA A 788 -30.02 -4.42 -5.03
C ALA A 788 -29.37 -4.81 -6.36
N ARG A 789 -28.09 -5.18 -6.35
CA ARG A 789 -27.37 -5.58 -7.56
C ARG A 789 -26.26 -6.58 -7.26
N ASN A 790 -26.08 -7.57 -8.15
CA ASN A 790 -25.03 -8.59 -8.05
C ASN A 790 -25.07 -9.41 -6.74
N LEU A 791 -26.27 -9.72 -6.25
CA LEU A 791 -26.54 -10.52 -5.05
C LEU A 791 -26.98 -11.97 -5.38
N GLU A 792 -26.64 -12.47 -6.57
CA GLU A 792 -26.86 -13.87 -6.93
C GLU A 792 -26.22 -14.79 -5.89
N ALA A 793 -26.91 -15.87 -5.53
CA ALA A 793 -26.51 -16.78 -4.45
C ALA A 793 -26.20 -16.09 -3.09
N CYS A 794 -26.86 -14.97 -2.78
CA CYS A 794 -26.75 -14.31 -1.47
C CYS A 794 -27.96 -14.53 -0.54
N PHE A 795 -29.05 -15.14 -1.05
CA PHE A 795 -30.32 -15.28 -0.34
C PHE A 795 -30.60 -16.72 0.10
N LYS A 796 -30.81 -16.95 1.40
CA LYS A 796 -31.30 -18.21 1.98
C LYS A 796 -32.81 -18.37 1.81
N ASP A 797 -33.57 -17.29 2.02
CA ASP A 797 -35.04 -17.28 1.96
C ASP A 797 -35.55 -16.04 1.19
N VAL A 798 -35.72 -16.21 -0.13
CA VAL A 798 -36.21 -15.16 -1.03
C VAL A 798 -37.61 -14.65 -0.63
N PRO A 799 -38.61 -15.49 -0.30
CA PRO A 799 -39.89 -15.02 0.24
C PRO A 799 -39.79 -14.14 1.48
N ALA A 800 -39.00 -14.54 2.48
CA ALA A 800 -38.81 -13.76 3.70
C ALA A 800 -38.15 -12.40 3.41
N PHE A 801 -37.10 -12.41 2.59
CA PHE A 801 -36.43 -11.18 2.15
C PHE A 801 -37.38 -10.23 1.39
N CYS A 802 -38.14 -10.75 0.42
CA CYS A 802 -39.10 -9.94 -0.34
C CYS A 802 -40.18 -9.34 0.57
N LYS A 803 -40.56 -10.04 1.64
CA LYS A 803 -41.50 -9.54 2.63
C LYS A 803 -40.90 -8.40 3.46
N GLU A 804 -39.65 -8.51 3.91
CA GLU A 804 -38.95 -7.42 4.60
C GLU A 804 -38.81 -6.19 3.69
N ALA A 805 -38.38 -6.38 2.44
CA ALA A 805 -38.33 -5.29 1.45
C ALA A 805 -39.71 -4.65 1.23
N TYR A 806 -40.78 -5.45 1.13
CA TYR A 806 -42.14 -4.94 1.00
C TYR A 806 -42.60 -4.15 2.23
N ASP A 807 -42.36 -4.65 3.44
CA ASP A 807 -42.78 -3.97 4.69
C ASP A 807 -42.12 -2.60 4.84
N HIS A 808 -40.89 -2.42 4.34
CA HIS A 808 -40.12 -1.18 4.47
C HIS A 808 -40.17 -0.25 3.24
N THR A 809 -40.63 -0.73 2.09
CA THR A 809 -40.93 0.13 0.94
C THR A 809 -42.19 0.95 1.21
N LYS A 810 -42.21 2.25 0.88
CA LYS A 810 -43.40 3.09 0.99
C LYS A 810 -44.48 2.68 -0.01
N PRO A 811 -45.78 2.89 0.29
CA PRO A 811 -46.83 2.84 -0.71
C PRO A 811 -46.51 3.78 -1.88
N GLY A 812 -46.50 3.24 -3.09
CA GLY A 812 -46.07 3.92 -4.31
C GLY A 812 -44.56 3.91 -4.58
N GLY A 813 -43.74 3.44 -3.62
CA GLY A 813 -42.30 3.25 -3.77
C GLY A 813 -41.94 1.98 -4.53
N TRP A 814 -40.66 1.85 -4.87
CA TRP A 814 -40.15 0.82 -5.78
C TRP A 814 -39.08 -0.06 -5.13
N PHE A 815 -39.09 -1.34 -5.51
CA PHE A 815 -37.98 -2.26 -5.31
C PHE A 815 -37.39 -2.62 -6.68
N GLU A 816 -36.08 -2.63 -6.80
CA GLU A 816 -35.34 -3.03 -8.01
C GLU A 816 -34.18 -3.96 -7.66
N ILE A 817 -34.02 -5.03 -8.44
CA ILE A 817 -32.89 -5.95 -8.38
C ILE A 817 -32.33 -6.24 -9.77
N ILE A 818 -31.00 -6.25 -9.91
CA ILE A 818 -30.30 -6.55 -11.16
C ILE A 818 -29.26 -7.65 -10.91
N GLU A 819 -29.37 -8.77 -11.63
CA GLU A 819 -28.55 -9.98 -11.40
C GLU A 819 -28.01 -10.61 -12.70
N PHE A 820 -26.86 -11.26 -12.58
CA PHE A 820 -26.29 -12.09 -13.65
C PHE A 820 -26.61 -13.57 -13.43
N ASP A 821 -27.10 -14.21 -14.49
CA ASP A 821 -27.11 -15.66 -14.61
C ASP A 821 -25.69 -16.12 -14.95
N THR A 822 -25.03 -16.69 -13.94
CA THR A 822 -23.62 -17.10 -13.94
C THR A 822 -23.29 -18.29 -14.86
N ARG A 823 -24.27 -18.83 -15.60
CA ARG A 823 -24.04 -19.93 -16.55
C ARG A 823 -23.45 -19.42 -17.87
N GLY A 824 -22.23 -19.84 -18.18
CA GLY A 824 -21.54 -19.46 -19.43
C GLY A 824 -22.24 -20.10 -20.62
N ARG A 825 -22.47 -19.33 -21.69
CA ARG A 825 -23.17 -19.79 -22.89
C ARG A 825 -22.42 -19.36 -24.14
N SER A 826 -22.60 -20.12 -25.22
CA SER A 826 -22.12 -19.74 -26.55
C SER A 826 -23.24 -19.16 -27.41
N GLN A 827 -22.95 -18.10 -28.16
CA GLN A 827 -23.90 -17.50 -29.10
C GLN A 827 -24.07 -18.34 -30.38
N ASN A 828 -23.09 -19.16 -30.74
CA ASN A 828 -22.98 -19.84 -32.03
C ASN A 828 -22.67 -21.34 -31.95
N LEU A 829 -22.34 -21.89 -30.78
CA LEU A 829 -22.07 -23.30 -30.55
C LEU A 829 -23.08 -23.88 -29.55
N ASP A 830 -23.35 -25.18 -29.69
CA ASP A 830 -24.01 -25.96 -28.66
C ASP A 830 -22.93 -26.60 -27.79
N LEU A 831 -22.91 -26.27 -26.50
CA LEU A 831 -21.87 -26.70 -25.56
C LEU A 831 -22.39 -27.93 -24.80
N ASP A 832 -21.69 -29.06 -24.95
CA ASP A 832 -22.02 -30.31 -24.26
C ASP A 832 -21.81 -30.23 -22.74
N GLU A 833 -22.26 -31.25 -22.01
CA GLU A 833 -22.20 -31.29 -20.54
C GLU A 833 -20.76 -31.28 -20.00
N ASP A 834 -19.79 -31.76 -20.77
CA ASP A 834 -18.37 -31.84 -20.39
C ASP A 834 -17.62 -30.51 -20.64
N HIS A 835 -18.20 -29.59 -21.42
CA HIS A 835 -17.63 -28.28 -21.62
C HIS A 835 -17.49 -27.51 -20.31
N ILE A 836 -16.36 -26.81 -20.14
CA ILE A 836 -15.99 -26.19 -18.86
C ILE A 836 -17.07 -25.26 -18.30
N PHE A 837 -17.75 -24.46 -19.12
CA PHE A 837 -18.87 -23.62 -18.67
C PHE A 837 -20.00 -24.38 -18.00
N ASN A 838 -20.33 -25.58 -18.47
CA ASN A 838 -21.37 -26.41 -17.87
C ASN A 838 -20.86 -27.09 -16.59
N LYS A 839 -19.63 -27.65 -16.61
CA LYS A 839 -19.00 -28.24 -15.42
C LYS A 839 -18.88 -27.24 -14.26
N TRP A 840 -18.28 -26.08 -14.53
CA TRP A 840 -18.14 -24.99 -13.55
C TRP A 840 -19.50 -24.56 -12.99
N TYR A 841 -20.50 -24.38 -13.85
CA TYR A 841 -21.84 -23.96 -13.40
C TYR A 841 -22.47 -25.00 -12.46
N CYS A 842 -22.32 -26.29 -12.77
CA CYS A 842 -22.78 -27.37 -11.90
C CYS A 842 -22.08 -27.34 -10.53
N TRP A 843 -20.75 -27.19 -10.49
CA TRP A 843 -20.02 -27.11 -9.24
C TRP A 843 -20.41 -25.89 -8.41
N ILE A 844 -20.56 -24.72 -9.04
CA ILE A 844 -21.01 -23.52 -8.33
C ILE A 844 -22.41 -23.69 -7.77
N CYS A 845 -23.33 -24.31 -8.51
CA CYS A 845 -24.66 -24.62 -7.98
C CYS A 845 -24.58 -25.57 -6.78
N GLU A 846 -23.79 -26.65 -6.86
CA GLU A 846 -23.61 -27.59 -5.75
C GLU A 846 -23.02 -26.91 -4.51
N GLY A 847 -21.98 -26.10 -4.68
CA GLY A 847 -21.33 -25.40 -3.57
C GLY A 847 -22.28 -24.42 -2.89
N GLN A 848 -23.02 -23.63 -3.68
CA GLN A 848 -24.00 -22.67 -3.17
C GLN A 848 -25.22 -23.35 -2.52
N GLU A 849 -25.62 -24.53 -2.99
CA GLU A 849 -26.64 -25.35 -2.33
C GLU A 849 -26.14 -25.85 -0.95
N LYS A 850 -24.89 -26.29 -0.82
CA LYS A 850 -24.30 -26.68 0.48
C LYS A 850 -24.25 -25.51 1.47
N MET A 851 -24.07 -24.29 0.97
CA MET A 851 -24.12 -23.06 1.77
C MET A 851 -25.55 -22.59 2.11
N GLY A 852 -26.57 -23.24 1.54
CA GLY A 852 -27.98 -22.88 1.73
C GLY A 852 -28.42 -21.63 0.98
N LYS A 853 -27.65 -21.16 -0.01
CA LYS A 853 -27.92 -19.94 -0.80
C LYS A 853 -27.96 -20.25 -2.31
N PRO A 854 -28.99 -20.97 -2.80
CA PRO A 854 -29.01 -21.51 -4.16
C PRO A 854 -29.00 -20.44 -5.27
N GLN A 855 -28.31 -20.75 -6.38
CA GLN A 855 -28.22 -19.94 -7.60
C GLN A 855 -29.56 -19.81 -8.37
N GLY A 856 -29.64 -18.81 -9.23
CA GLY A 856 -30.72 -18.58 -10.18
C GLY A 856 -32.00 -18.03 -9.55
N ASN A 857 -31.93 -17.26 -8.47
CA ASN A 857 -33.13 -16.77 -7.79
C ASN A 857 -34.00 -15.88 -8.70
N VAL A 858 -33.37 -15.05 -9.53
CA VAL A 858 -34.08 -14.23 -10.53
C VAL A 858 -34.41 -15.04 -11.78
N SER A 859 -33.43 -15.76 -12.33
CA SER A 859 -33.58 -16.49 -13.62
C SER A 859 -34.59 -17.65 -13.56
N SER A 860 -34.81 -18.25 -12.39
CA SER A 860 -35.82 -19.30 -12.16
C SER A 860 -37.24 -18.76 -11.89
N GLY A 861 -37.40 -17.44 -11.78
CA GLY A 861 -38.68 -16.80 -11.45
C GLY A 861 -39.06 -16.86 -9.96
N ARG A 862 -38.17 -17.34 -9.08
CA ARG A 862 -38.42 -17.38 -7.62
C ARG A 862 -38.64 -15.97 -7.04
N PHE A 863 -37.79 -15.00 -7.41
CA PHE A 863 -37.98 -13.59 -7.02
C PHE A 863 -39.30 -13.01 -7.54
N LYS A 864 -39.63 -13.25 -8.81
CA LYS A 864 -40.88 -12.79 -9.42
C LYS A 864 -42.10 -13.25 -8.64
N LYS A 865 -42.14 -14.55 -8.33
CA LYS A 865 -43.24 -15.13 -7.56
C LYS A 865 -43.31 -14.52 -6.16
N ALA A 866 -42.17 -14.44 -5.46
CA ALA A 866 -42.11 -13.90 -4.11
C ALA A 866 -42.57 -12.42 -4.04
N LEU A 867 -42.16 -11.58 -4.99
CA LEU A 867 -42.58 -10.17 -5.05
C LEU A 867 -44.10 -10.03 -5.25
N LEU A 868 -44.69 -10.85 -6.14
CA LEU A 868 -46.14 -10.86 -6.36
C LEU A 868 -46.90 -11.39 -5.14
N ASP A 869 -46.40 -12.46 -4.51
CA ASP A 869 -47.02 -13.09 -3.34
C ASP A 869 -47.08 -12.13 -2.13
N VAL A 870 -46.06 -11.27 -1.94
CA VAL A 870 -46.07 -10.24 -0.87
C VAL A 870 -46.87 -8.99 -1.23
N GLY A 871 -47.31 -8.87 -2.48
CA GLY A 871 -48.24 -7.83 -2.94
C GLY A 871 -47.61 -6.64 -3.64
N TYR A 872 -46.39 -6.76 -4.19
CA TYR A 872 -45.91 -5.81 -5.19
C TYR A 872 -46.75 -5.92 -6.47
N THR A 873 -46.87 -4.80 -7.17
CA THR A 873 -47.61 -4.64 -8.43
C THR A 873 -46.74 -3.99 -9.49
N GLU A 874 -47.23 -3.86 -10.72
CA GLU A 874 -46.49 -3.21 -11.82
C GLU A 874 -45.09 -3.83 -12.04
N LEU A 875 -44.98 -5.16 -11.87
CA LEU A 875 -43.72 -5.88 -12.00
C LEU A 875 -43.26 -5.87 -13.46
N VAL A 876 -42.05 -5.36 -13.68
CA VAL A 876 -41.36 -5.38 -14.97
C VAL A 876 -40.13 -6.27 -14.85
N GLU A 877 -39.94 -7.13 -15.85
CA GLU A 877 -38.80 -8.02 -15.98
C GLU A 877 -38.11 -7.74 -17.32
N LYS A 878 -36.79 -7.52 -17.29
CA LYS A 878 -35.96 -7.29 -18.48
C LYS A 878 -34.81 -8.28 -18.48
N LYS A 879 -34.45 -8.78 -19.65
CA LYS A 879 -33.39 -9.77 -19.85
C LYS A 879 -32.54 -9.40 -21.05
N TRP A 880 -31.23 -9.35 -20.86
CA TRP A 880 -30.25 -9.03 -21.91
C TRP A 880 -29.18 -10.10 -22.01
N LYS A 881 -28.69 -10.32 -23.24
CA LYS A 881 -27.46 -11.08 -23.48
C LYS A 881 -26.28 -10.13 -23.35
N ILE A 882 -25.43 -10.38 -22.35
CA ILE A 882 -24.23 -9.59 -22.11
C ILE A 882 -23.03 -10.40 -22.61
N PRO A 883 -22.33 -9.94 -23.67
CA PRO A 883 -21.17 -10.64 -24.22
C PRO A 883 -20.04 -10.70 -23.20
N ILE A 884 -19.15 -11.69 -23.35
CA ILE A 884 -17.87 -11.80 -22.67
C ILE A 884 -16.81 -11.78 -23.76
N GLY A 885 -15.88 -10.82 -23.69
CA GLY A 885 -14.82 -10.62 -24.67
C GLY A 885 -15.21 -9.78 -25.90
N ALA A 886 -14.24 -9.57 -26.80
CA ALA A 886 -14.31 -8.62 -27.90
C ALA A 886 -14.95 -9.17 -29.20
N TRP A 887 -15.68 -10.28 -29.13
CA TRP A 887 -16.27 -10.93 -30.32
C TRP A 887 -17.45 -10.19 -30.98
N PRO A 888 -18.24 -9.33 -30.30
CA PRO A 888 -19.32 -8.62 -30.97
C PRO A 888 -18.83 -7.69 -32.09
N ALA A 889 -19.57 -7.62 -33.19
CA ALA A 889 -19.25 -6.73 -34.31
C ALA A 889 -19.56 -5.25 -34.02
N LYS A 890 -20.61 -4.99 -33.22
CA LYS A 890 -21.00 -3.62 -32.82
C LYS A 890 -20.01 -3.07 -31.80
N ALA A 891 -19.50 -1.86 -32.03
CA ALA A 891 -18.46 -1.24 -31.19
C ALA A 891 -18.86 -1.16 -29.71
N ASP A 892 -20.09 -0.75 -29.41
CA ASP A 892 -20.55 -0.61 -28.02
C ASP A 892 -20.67 -1.97 -27.32
N LEU A 893 -21.19 -3.00 -28.01
CA LEU A 893 -21.24 -4.36 -27.46
C LEU A 893 -19.86 -5.01 -27.35
N LYS A 894 -18.91 -4.65 -28.22
CA LYS A 894 -17.53 -5.10 -28.12
C LYS A 894 -16.87 -4.53 -26.88
N ARG A 895 -17.03 -3.22 -26.65
CA ARG A 895 -16.54 -2.54 -25.44
C ARG A 895 -17.16 -3.14 -24.18
N LEU A 896 -18.48 -3.30 -24.17
CA LEU A 896 -19.22 -3.97 -23.10
C LEU A 896 -18.66 -5.38 -22.81
N GLY A 897 -18.42 -6.16 -23.85
CA GLY A 897 -17.90 -7.52 -23.72
C GLY A 897 -16.48 -7.56 -23.19
N GLN A 898 -15.62 -6.62 -23.60
CA GLN A 898 -14.29 -6.44 -23.02
C GLN A 898 -14.37 -6.09 -21.53
N CYS A 899 -15.28 -5.17 -21.16
CA CYS A 899 -15.45 -4.81 -19.75
C CYS A 899 -15.91 -6.01 -18.91
N ASN A 900 -16.87 -6.77 -19.42
CA ASN A 900 -17.35 -7.96 -18.74
C ASN A 900 -16.29 -9.07 -18.65
N LEU A 901 -15.40 -9.19 -19.64
CA LEU A 901 -14.26 -10.11 -19.58
C LEU A 901 -13.32 -9.72 -18.44
N GLU A 902 -12.92 -8.45 -18.34
CA GLU A 902 -12.00 -7.98 -17.28
C GLU A 902 -12.58 -8.24 -15.88
N PHE A 903 -13.87 -7.93 -15.68
CA PHE A 903 -14.57 -8.26 -14.44
C PHE A 903 -14.44 -9.74 -14.08
N MET A 904 -14.68 -10.63 -15.05
CA MET A 904 -14.57 -12.07 -14.82
C MET A 904 -13.13 -12.51 -14.54
N GLU A 905 -12.14 -11.93 -15.22
CA GLU A 905 -10.71 -12.24 -15.03
C GLU A 905 -10.23 -11.93 -13.61
N MET A 906 -10.69 -10.79 -13.05
CA MET A 906 -10.34 -10.33 -11.71
C MET A 906 -11.07 -11.12 -10.61
N SER A 907 -12.36 -11.41 -10.83
CA SER A 907 -13.24 -11.97 -9.79
C SER A 907 -13.25 -13.50 -9.71
N ILE A 908 -13.09 -14.22 -10.83
CA ILE A 908 -13.39 -15.66 -10.87
C ILE A 908 -12.51 -16.52 -9.96
N GLU A 909 -11.25 -16.12 -9.78
CA GLU A 909 -10.29 -16.81 -8.94
C GLU A 909 -10.74 -16.83 -7.48
N GLY A 910 -11.10 -15.68 -6.90
CA GLY A 910 -11.58 -15.62 -5.52
C GLY A 910 -12.87 -16.42 -5.32
N PHE A 911 -13.78 -16.38 -6.31
CA PHE A 911 -15.01 -17.18 -6.27
C PHE A 911 -14.72 -18.69 -6.26
N MET A 912 -13.79 -19.14 -7.11
CA MET A 912 -13.43 -20.55 -7.23
C MET A 912 -12.64 -21.07 -6.02
N LEU A 913 -11.70 -20.26 -5.50
CA LEU A 913 -10.93 -20.62 -4.31
C LEU A 913 -11.84 -20.86 -3.11
N TYR A 914 -12.87 -20.02 -2.92
CA TYR A 914 -13.82 -20.27 -1.84
C TYR A 914 -14.75 -21.45 -2.15
N ILE A 915 -15.44 -21.44 -3.29
CA ILE A 915 -16.52 -22.40 -3.54
C ILE A 915 -15.99 -23.80 -3.86
N LEU A 916 -14.99 -23.92 -4.75
CA LEU A 916 -14.50 -25.23 -5.16
C LEU A 916 -13.59 -25.85 -4.09
N LYS A 917 -12.65 -25.07 -3.53
CA LYS A 917 -11.71 -25.60 -2.55
C LYS A 917 -12.31 -25.66 -1.14
N GLU A 918 -12.77 -24.53 -0.57
CA GLU A 918 -13.27 -24.54 0.83
C GLU A 918 -14.61 -25.26 0.99
N VAL A 919 -15.54 -25.15 0.04
CA VAL A 919 -16.88 -25.74 0.17
C VAL A 919 -16.99 -27.14 -0.45
N LEU A 920 -16.39 -27.36 -1.62
CA LEU A 920 -16.45 -28.66 -2.32
C LEU A 920 -15.24 -29.57 -2.06
N GLY A 921 -14.16 -29.06 -1.47
CA GLY A 921 -12.99 -29.87 -1.11
C GLY A 921 -12.06 -30.18 -2.27
N PHE A 922 -12.08 -29.38 -3.34
CA PHE A 922 -11.12 -29.53 -4.45
C PHE A 922 -9.70 -29.23 -3.93
N SER A 923 -8.71 -29.93 -4.48
CA SER A 923 -7.29 -29.58 -4.27
C SER A 923 -6.97 -28.22 -4.90
N SER A 924 -5.89 -27.55 -4.46
CA SER A 924 -5.49 -26.27 -5.07
C SER A 924 -5.24 -26.44 -6.57
N ALA A 925 -4.58 -27.55 -6.95
CA ALA A 925 -4.30 -27.88 -8.33
C ALA A 925 -5.57 -28.00 -9.19
N GLU A 926 -6.59 -28.71 -8.72
CA GLU A 926 -7.86 -28.84 -9.44
C GLU A 926 -8.55 -27.49 -9.63
N VAL A 927 -8.48 -26.60 -8.64
CA VAL A 927 -9.05 -25.25 -8.73
C VAL A 927 -8.31 -24.40 -9.76
N HIS A 928 -6.98 -24.31 -9.72
CA HIS A 928 -6.21 -23.50 -10.66
C HIS A 928 -6.30 -24.00 -12.11
N VAL A 929 -6.37 -25.32 -12.31
CA VAL A 929 -6.67 -25.92 -13.63
C VAL A 929 -8.06 -25.48 -14.10
N THR A 930 -9.07 -25.57 -13.23
CA THR A 930 -10.45 -25.14 -13.55
C THR A 930 -10.52 -23.65 -13.90
N ILE A 931 -9.84 -22.78 -13.13
CA ILE A 931 -9.75 -21.33 -13.40
C ILE A 931 -9.19 -21.11 -14.81
N SER A 932 -8.09 -21.79 -15.13
CA SER A 932 -7.40 -21.66 -16.41
C SER A 932 -8.29 -22.09 -17.58
N GLU A 933 -8.96 -23.25 -17.46
CA GLU A 933 -9.90 -23.73 -18.47
C GLU A 933 -11.07 -22.75 -18.70
N VAL A 934 -11.63 -22.17 -17.63
CA VAL A 934 -12.72 -21.19 -17.75
C VAL A 934 -12.23 -19.89 -18.40
N ARG A 935 -11.07 -19.35 -18.00
CA ARG A 935 -10.46 -18.16 -18.61
C ARG A 935 -10.21 -18.37 -20.10
N ALA A 936 -9.63 -19.51 -20.48
CA ALA A 936 -9.43 -19.87 -21.87
C ALA A 936 -10.74 -19.89 -22.66
N ALA A 937 -11.80 -20.46 -22.08
CA ALA A 937 -13.13 -20.48 -22.70
C ALA A 937 -13.78 -19.09 -22.83
N PHE A 938 -13.58 -18.16 -21.88
CA PHE A 938 -14.06 -16.79 -22.02
C PHE A 938 -13.32 -16.00 -23.11
N ARG A 939 -12.04 -16.30 -23.33
CA ARG A 939 -11.21 -15.64 -24.35
C ARG A 939 -11.45 -16.22 -25.75
N ASP A 940 -11.99 -17.43 -25.86
CA ASP A 940 -12.19 -18.06 -27.17
C ASP A 940 -13.30 -17.38 -27.98
N SER A 941 -12.88 -16.56 -28.93
CA SER A 941 -13.76 -15.90 -29.91
C SER A 941 -14.62 -16.86 -30.75
N LYS A 942 -14.26 -18.14 -30.85
CA LYS A 942 -15.08 -19.16 -31.53
C LYS A 942 -16.30 -19.55 -30.70
N ILE A 943 -16.20 -19.50 -29.38
CA ILE A 943 -17.30 -19.76 -28.44
C ILE A 943 -18.29 -18.59 -28.43
N GLN A 944 -17.84 -17.36 -28.73
CA GLN A 944 -18.66 -16.15 -28.61
C GLN A 944 -19.43 -16.11 -27.27
N PRO A 945 -18.70 -16.12 -26.14
CA PRO A 945 -19.30 -16.37 -24.84
C PRO A 945 -20.19 -15.21 -24.37
N TYR A 946 -21.26 -15.52 -23.63
CA TYR A 946 -22.16 -14.52 -23.02
C TYR A 946 -22.84 -15.03 -21.73
N TYR A 947 -23.28 -14.08 -20.91
CA TYR A 947 -24.18 -14.28 -19.77
C TYR A 947 -25.55 -13.64 -20.01
N TYR A 948 -26.57 -14.05 -19.25
CA TYR A 948 -27.80 -13.28 -19.17
C TYR A 948 -27.77 -12.34 -17.97
N MET A 949 -28.05 -11.06 -18.20
CA MET A 949 -28.36 -10.11 -17.14
C MET A 949 -29.88 -9.96 -17.05
N ASN A 950 -30.43 -10.08 -15.85
CA ASN A 950 -31.86 -9.96 -15.57
C ASN A 950 -32.05 -8.76 -14.64
N ALA A 951 -32.93 -7.83 -15.00
CA ALA A 951 -33.37 -6.77 -14.11
C ALA A 951 -34.87 -6.91 -13.82
N MET A 952 -35.24 -6.70 -12.57
CA MET A 952 -36.63 -6.74 -12.13
C MET A 952 -36.93 -5.57 -11.21
N TYR A 953 -38.03 -4.88 -11.46
CA TYR A 953 -38.53 -3.89 -10.52
C TYR A 953 -40.05 -3.98 -10.38
N ALA A 954 -40.55 -3.61 -9.21
CA ALA A 954 -41.97 -3.64 -8.91
C ALA A 954 -42.35 -2.54 -7.90
N ARG A 955 -43.60 -2.07 -7.97
CA ARG A 955 -44.14 -0.98 -7.15
C ARG A 955 -45.00 -1.52 -6.03
N LYS A 956 -44.83 -0.99 -4.82
CA LYS A 956 -45.80 -1.25 -3.75
C LYS A 956 -47.08 -0.45 -4.02
N PRO A 957 -48.28 -1.08 -3.99
CA PRO A 957 -49.54 -0.37 -4.27
C PRO A 957 -49.77 0.85 -3.38
N LEU A 958 -50.48 1.85 -3.89
CA LEU A 958 -50.96 2.96 -3.07
C LEU A 958 -51.99 2.47 -2.05
N LYS A 959 -52.07 3.12 -0.88
CA LYS A 959 -53.03 2.72 0.17
C LYS A 959 -54.49 2.68 -0.31
N ALA A 960 -54.87 3.53 -1.28
CA ALA A 960 -56.21 3.57 -1.84
C ALA A 960 -56.53 2.37 -2.76
N GLU A 961 -55.52 1.81 -3.45
CA GLU A 961 -55.66 0.68 -4.37
C GLU A 961 -55.90 -0.66 -3.65
N LYS A 962 -55.62 -0.74 -2.34
CA LYS A 962 -55.91 -1.91 -1.50
C LYS A 962 -57.40 -2.12 -1.18
N THR A 963 -58.26 -1.15 -1.50
CA THR A 963 -59.69 -1.17 -1.12
C THR A 963 -60.60 -1.78 -2.20
N GLU A 964 -60.08 -2.02 -3.41
CA GLU A 964 -60.84 -2.54 -4.57
C GLU A 964 -60.33 -3.90 -5.10
N ALA A 965 -59.38 -4.54 -4.41
CA ALA A 965 -58.83 -5.86 -4.78
C ALA A 965 -59.33 -6.99 -3.89
#